data_AF-A0A949RAF4-F1
#
_entry.id   AF-A0A949RAF4-F1
#
_cell.length_a   1.000
_cell.length_b   1.000
_cell.length_c   1.000
_cell.angle_alpha   90.00
_cell.angle_beta   90.00
_cell.angle_gamma   90.00
#
_symmetry.space_group_name_H-M   'P 1'
#
loop_
_entity.id
_entity.type
_entity.pdbx_description
1 polymer ?
#
loop_
_entity_poly.entity_id
_entity_poly.type
_entity_poly.pdbx_seq_one_letter_code
_entity_poly.pdbx_strand_id
1 'polypeptide(L)'
;MRTITALLAVAALGAPVRSQYTEPRPAWWITDGTVRTMAVDTASGTVALGGTFTYVGPNNPHGAEIDLGTGAVRTDRPRINGVVNTAVSDGAGGWFIGGSFTRVGDSLRSGLAHILADGTVGAWAPTASGPVLDLLRVGATIYLAGQFGLVNGSLRSRLAAVDTASGALTPFWQGASNAPGNTYRRLCRVGDTLYVGGVIGAVTVQGTLYTRAGLMAVGLPTGDMRSWAPQASHHVDGLWASGDTLVMTGPFTSIDGSPRNGCAAVTTAGALLAWDPQVTAPPGGVLRVAIAPDRIHIGGSFTAVQGQPATRLATVDRNTGALLPQQPLPPTGPVLSMALSADGTRLFVGGNFKFAAGQARWRLAVYNTVTSALDPLDVRYENWATVLAVSPGGLFTGGLFTSCGGRSVNNLALLDLGTGAGKLQQPVLGTDAAVHALAYRGGRWFAGGAFTTPRQRLLSFDAVSLALDAWNPTADGPVDLLRADSTGLFVAGTFTQVGGAARNGLALLDPASDAATTWDPAPDGPVLALAVHGQEVHAGGSFNTIGGAGRRGVAVLDRTSGAALPVLFDLDPAGICRALHRTDSTLLVGGQFSTLNGVPATHVARAHAQTGVVDTLFEAAPADAAVSALVVQGSQVFIGGPFTQVDGQARHGAAALMPATGALAPFDPALGSGPVLGLLGTDDLLLIGGGFAQAQGFPGRSLNVHRACTTTAWYADADGDGRGDPGTLVMACEAPPGMVADGTDCNDGDGASYPGASCDDGDPYTTNDLLDNACQCAGTTVQLLVKAFLGGPYGPLPNMMADGMRNAGLVPLTEPYTALGFTHQAQGGGEAIAPAVLSVTGPEAIVDWVFLEVRSATNPATVLATRSCLLQRDGDVVDLDGTSPVHLYVPTGEYHIALRHRNHLPVMTGTTRTLQPGVAAEVRFDLPATATYGSNALRDIAGVRVLWAGDANGNGQVKYAGGANDRDLILVAIGGSVPTATLPGYHLTDITLDGVAKYTGPNNDRDPILLAVGGAVPSAVRNAQLP
;
A
#
# COMPACT_ATOMS: atom_id res chain seq x y z
N MET A 1 -0.72 -1.13 76.77
CA MET A 1 0.54 -1.31 77.53
C MET A 1 1.67 -0.66 76.75
N ARG A 2 2.38 0.29 77.40
CA ARG A 2 3.73 0.84 77.13
C ARG A 2 4.03 1.34 75.69
N THR A 3 4.01 2.64 75.37
CA THR A 3 5.02 3.72 75.57
C THR A 3 6.45 3.48 75.06
N ILE A 4 7.06 4.59 74.57
CA ILE A 4 8.48 4.92 74.32
C ILE A 4 8.85 4.88 72.81
N THR A 5 8.80 5.97 72.02
CA THR A 5 9.50 7.30 72.03
C THR A 5 10.99 7.18 71.70
N ALA A 6 11.46 7.66 70.53
CA ALA A 6 12.33 8.85 70.33
C ALA A 6 13.17 8.61 69.04
N LEU A 7 13.74 9.55 68.27
CA LEU A 7 13.68 11.00 68.07
C LEU A 7 14.79 11.31 67.01
N LEU A 8 14.57 12.28 66.10
CA LEU A 8 15.54 13.08 65.31
C LEU A 8 16.64 12.38 64.46
N ALA A 9 16.63 12.42 63.12
CA ALA A 9 16.93 13.53 62.19
C ALA A 9 18.37 13.51 61.63
N VAL A 10 18.53 13.15 60.34
CA VAL A 10 19.55 13.71 59.41
C VAL A 10 19.01 13.56 57.98
N ALA A 11 18.97 14.66 57.24
CA ALA A 11 18.78 14.69 55.80
C ALA A 11 20.08 14.28 55.09
N ALA A 12 20.02 13.33 54.16
CA ALA A 12 20.98 13.19 53.08
C ALA A 12 20.33 12.52 51.86
N LEU A 13 20.49 13.20 50.74
CA LEU A 13 20.12 12.84 49.38
C LEU A 13 20.67 11.46 48.96
N GLY A 14 19.87 10.70 48.22
CA GLY A 14 20.27 9.44 47.59
C GLY A 14 19.29 9.01 46.49
N ALA A 15 19.38 9.70 45.35
CA ALA A 15 18.94 9.41 43.98
C ALA A 15 17.76 8.45 43.68
N PRO A 16 16.83 8.81 42.76
CA PRO A 16 16.00 7.82 42.10
C PRO A 16 16.90 6.91 41.24
N VAL A 17 16.71 5.60 41.38
CA VAL A 17 17.32 4.58 40.52
C VAL A 17 16.91 4.89 39.07
N ARG A 18 17.85 5.44 38.31
CA ARG A 18 17.81 5.49 36.85
C ARG A 18 17.81 4.05 36.35
N SER A 19 16.79 3.63 35.61
CA SER A 19 17.04 2.57 34.62
C SER A 19 17.83 3.20 33.47
N GLN A 20 19.11 2.83 33.42
CA GLN A 20 19.97 3.03 32.26
C GLN A 20 19.67 1.91 31.27
N TYR A 21 19.25 2.29 30.06
CA TYR A 21 19.70 1.72 28.78
C TYR A 21 19.66 2.90 27.80
N THR A 22 20.74 3.65 27.56
CA THR A 22 21.89 3.40 26.66
C THR A 22 21.50 3.14 25.21
N GLU A 23 21.87 4.14 24.39
CA GLU A 23 21.95 4.22 22.92
C GLU A 23 20.73 4.69 22.10
N PRO A 24 20.92 5.73 21.25
CA PRO A 24 19.97 6.14 20.22
C PRO A 24 20.22 5.40 18.89
N ARG A 25 19.23 4.72 18.30
CA ARG A 25 19.32 4.16 16.93
C ARG A 25 17.93 3.98 16.27
N PRO A 26 17.79 3.93 14.93
CA PRO A 26 18.52 4.63 13.85
C PRO A 26 17.57 5.09 12.71
N ALA A 27 16.48 5.84 12.99
CA ALA A 27 15.55 6.23 11.92
C ALA A 27 14.83 7.59 12.12
N TRP A 28 15.53 8.66 12.58
CA TRP A 28 15.44 10.04 12.02
C TRP A 28 16.23 11.11 12.83
N TRP A 29 16.46 12.28 12.21
CA TRP A 29 17.73 13.02 12.22
C TRP A 29 17.92 14.04 13.37
N ILE A 30 19.01 13.90 14.15
CA ILE A 30 19.34 14.74 15.32
C ILE A 30 20.81 15.19 15.31
N THR A 31 21.14 16.47 15.60
CA THR A 31 22.53 16.86 15.94
C THR A 31 22.82 16.56 17.41
N ASP A 32 23.87 15.80 17.70
CA ASP A 32 24.26 15.40 19.06
C ASP A 32 25.01 16.50 19.84
N GLY A 33 25.42 17.58 19.16
CA GLY A 33 26.09 18.72 19.75
C GLY A 33 25.67 20.08 19.18
N THR A 34 26.36 21.14 19.63
CA THR A 34 25.94 22.54 19.46
C THR A 34 26.18 23.03 18.05
N VAL A 35 25.12 23.45 17.34
CA VAL A 35 25.24 24.19 16.06
C VAL A 35 25.74 25.61 16.32
N ARG A 36 26.91 25.98 15.80
CA ARG A 36 27.62 27.27 15.94
C ARG A 36 27.40 28.23 14.76
N THR A 37 26.89 27.74 13.63
CA THR A 37 26.70 28.49 12.40
C THR A 37 25.57 27.95 11.53
N MET A 38 25.10 28.75 10.58
CA MET A 38 24.35 28.28 9.42
C MET A 38 24.57 29.21 8.23
N ALA A 39 24.27 28.75 7.01
CA ALA A 39 24.08 29.63 5.86
C ALA A 39 23.04 29.11 4.88
N VAL A 40 22.60 29.99 3.98
CA VAL A 40 21.46 29.74 3.09
C VAL A 40 21.87 30.01 1.64
N ASP A 41 21.50 29.12 0.73
CA ASP A 41 21.54 29.37 -0.72
C ASP A 41 20.17 29.77 -1.26
N THR A 42 20.07 30.99 -1.78
CA THR A 42 18.83 31.55 -2.30
C THR A 42 18.50 31.12 -3.73
N ALA A 43 19.44 30.51 -4.46
CA ALA A 43 19.20 30.05 -5.84
C ALA A 43 18.56 28.64 -5.90
N SER A 44 18.85 27.76 -4.94
CA SER A 44 18.24 26.42 -4.81
C SER A 44 17.33 26.24 -3.60
N GLY A 45 17.43 27.11 -2.61
CA GLY A 45 16.76 26.96 -1.33
C GLY A 45 17.50 26.07 -0.32
N THR A 46 18.84 25.95 -0.37
CA THR A 46 19.57 25.11 0.60
C THR A 46 19.88 25.78 1.94
N VAL A 47 20.10 24.97 2.99
CA VAL A 47 20.66 25.41 4.28
C VAL A 47 21.89 24.59 4.64
N ALA A 48 22.83 25.22 5.30
CA ALA A 48 24.07 24.66 5.80
C ALA A 48 24.06 24.71 7.33
N LEU A 49 24.43 23.64 8.02
CA LEU A 49 24.60 23.64 9.47
C LEU A 49 26.07 23.52 9.81
N GLY A 50 26.47 23.97 11.00
CA GLY A 50 27.80 23.70 11.47
C GLY A 50 28.02 24.05 12.93
N GLY A 51 28.75 23.23 13.69
CA GLY A 51 29.03 23.41 15.11
C GLY A 51 29.62 22.15 15.77
N THR A 52 29.79 22.11 17.10
CA THR A 52 30.53 21.07 17.87
C THR A 52 29.88 19.69 17.95
N PHE A 53 28.80 19.45 17.21
CA PHE A 53 28.22 18.12 17.07
C PHE A 53 29.23 17.19 16.42
N THR A 54 29.08 15.87 16.58
CA THR A 54 29.85 14.76 15.99
C THR A 54 28.97 13.82 15.18
N TYR A 55 27.65 13.94 15.30
CA TYR A 55 26.64 13.15 14.63
C TYR A 55 25.46 14.04 14.23
N VAL A 56 24.93 13.84 13.02
CA VAL A 56 23.60 14.29 12.61
C VAL A 56 22.94 13.10 11.93
N GLY A 57 21.67 12.82 12.16
CA GLY A 57 20.89 11.96 11.27
C GLY A 57 20.35 10.65 11.90
N PRO A 58 19.88 9.70 11.09
CA PRO A 58 20.75 8.62 10.63
C PRO A 58 21.67 9.16 9.54
N ASN A 59 22.69 9.84 10.05
CA ASN A 59 23.96 10.20 9.44
C ASN A 59 23.93 11.19 8.22
N ASN A 60 24.14 12.50 8.50
CA ASN A 60 24.82 13.57 7.73
C ASN A 60 25.49 14.57 8.69
N PRO A 61 26.55 14.16 9.40
CA PRO A 61 27.15 14.96 10.44
C PRO A 61 27.54 16.33 9.86
N HIS A 62 27.30 17.42 10.58
CA HIS A 62 27.81 18.75 10.25
C HIS A 62 27.26 19.50 9.03
N GLY A 63 26.09 19.15 8.49
CA GLY A 63 25.36 19.98 7.50
C GLY A 63 24.05 19.36 7.02
N ALA A 64 22.99 20.16 6.77
CA ALA A 64 21.72 19.66 6.25
C ALA A 64 20.92 20.77 5.54
N GLU A 65 20.39 20.44 4.37
CA GLU A 65 19.58 21.31 3.54
C GLU A 65 18.09 21.05 3.75
N ILE A 66 17.30 22.12 3.79
CA ILE A 66 15.86 22.06 4.04
C ILE A 66 15.13 22.73 2.88
N ASP A 67 14.22 22.00 2.27
CA ASP A 67 13.31 22.55 1.26
C ASP A 67 12.29 23.48 1.92
N LEU A 68 12.26 24.75 1.49
CA LEU A 68 11.46 25.79 2.12
C LEU A 68 9.96 25.73 1.76
N GLY A 69 9.58 24.97 0.73
CA GLY A 69 8.18 24.75 0.34
C GLY A 69 7.52 23.65 1.14
N THR A 70 8.30 22.61 1.49
CA THR A 70 7.81 21.38 2.14
C THR A 70 8.25 21.23 3.59
N GLY A 71 9.29 21.95 4.02
CA GLY A 71 9.93 21.76 5.32
C GLY A 71 10.74 20.46 5.41
N ALA A 72 10.88 19.71 4.30
CA ALA A 72 11.60 18.45 4.27
C ALA A 72 13.12 18.68 4.23
N VAL A 73 13.87 17.89 5.00
CA VAL A 73 15.32 17.83 4.87
C VAL A 73 15.65 17.04 3.61
N ARG A 74 16.50 17.58 2.75
CA ARG A 74 17.02 16.87 1.58
C ARG A 74 18.02 15.81 2.02
N THR A 75 17.61 14.54 1.93
CA THR A 75 18.38 13.38 2.45
C THR A 75 19.44 12.86 1.49
N ASP A 76 19.47 13.38 0.27
CA ASP A 76 20.42 13.10 -0.81
C ASP A 76 21.74 13.87 -0.70
N ARG A 77 21.93 14.68 0.35
CA ARG A 77 23.11 15.54 0.54
C ARG A 77 24.29 14.80 1.20
N PRO A 78 25.55 15.26 1.01
CA PRO A 78 26.73 14.50 1.40
C PRO A 78 27.10 14.67 2.88
N ARG A 79 27.58 13.60 3.51
CA ARG A 79 27.98 13.55 4.94
C ARG A 79 29.22 14.39 5.22
N ILE A 80 29.19 15.33 6.15
CA ILE A 80 30.41 16.03 6.60
C ILE A 80 30.91 15.31 7.86
N ASN A 81 32.22 15.31 8.16
CA ASN A 81 32.77 14.56 9.31
C ASN A 81 33.35 15.45 10.42
N GLY A 82 33.14 16.76 10.34
CA GLY A 82 33.51 17.68 11.40
C GLY A 82 32.73 18.98 11.34
N VAL A 83 32.80 19.73 12.44
CA VAL A 83 32.07 20.98 12.70
C VAL A 83 32.12 21.95 11.51
N VAL A 84 31.05 22.18 10.77
CA VAL A 84 30.99 23.38 9.89
C VAL A 84 30.91 24.61 10.81
N ASN A 85 31.46 25.78 10.50
CA ASN A 85 31.27 27.01 11.29
C ASN A 85 30.82 28.19 10.45
N THR A 86 30.60 27.96 9.15
CA THR A 86 30.02 28.94 8.24
C THR A 86 29.69 28.24 6.93
N ALA A 87 28.81 28.87 6.16
CA ALA A 87 28.59 28.49 4.79
C ALA A 87 28.18 29.71 3.98
N VAL A 88 28.12 29.58 2.67
CA VAL A 88 27.66 30.65 1.79
C VAL A 88 27.16 30.04 0.48
N SER A 89 26.04 30.57 -0.02
CA SER A 89 25.50 30.31 -1.35
C SER A 89 26.57 30.36 -2.45
N ASP A 90 26.55 29.40 -3.37
CA ASP A 90 27.30 29.50 -4.63
C ASP A 90 26.52 30.26 -5.73
N GLY A 91 25.23 30.55 -5.50
CA GLY A 91 24.32 31.26 -6.40
C GLY A 91 23.82 30.43 -7.58
N ALA A 92 24.12 29.14 -7.62
CA ALA A 92 23.73 28.18 -8.66
C ALA A 92 23.01 26.96 -8.08
N GLY A 93 22.76 26.96 -6.77
CA GLY A 93 21.99 25.96 -6.10
C GLY A 93 22.79 25.12 -5.09
N GLY A 94 24.09 25.33 -5.04
CA GLY A 94 25.01 24.73 -4.09
C GLY A 94 25.55 25.72 -3.06
N TRP A 95 26.52 25.27 -2.28
CA TRP A 95 27.01 26.00 -1.12
C TRP A 95 28.45 25.68 -0.82
N PHE A 96 29.21 26.72 -0.49
CA PHE A 96 30.52 26.60 0.11
C PHE A 96 30.36 26.44 1.61
N ILE A 97 31.11 25.53 2.21
CA ILE A 97 31.18 25.34 3.67
C ILE A 97 32.58 25.58 4.17
N GLY A 98 32.66 26.17 5.36
CA GLY A 98 33.91 26.40 6.09
C GLY A 98 33.77 25.88 7.52
N GLY A 99 34.76 25.19 8.04
CA GLY A 99 34.67 24.57 9.37
C GLY A 99 35.94 23.90 9.87
N SER A 100 35.74 22.99 10.81
CA SER A 100 36.68 22.02 11.37
C SER A 100 36.28 20.60 10.95
N PHE A 101 36.33 20.32 9.64
CA PHE A 101 36.10 18.98 9.06
C PHE A 101 37.28 18.55 8.19
N THR A 102 37.37 17.24 7.95
CA THR A 102 38.41 16.62 7.11
C THR A 102 37.84 15.85 5.91
N ARG A 103 36.51 15.71 5.82
CA ARG A 103 35.80 14.96 4.78
C ARG A 103 34.36 15.46 4.57
N VAL A 104 33.91 15.42 3.32
CA VAL A 104 32.52 15.64 2.88
C VAL A 104 32.17 14.54 1.86
N GLY A 105 31.11 13.77 2.10
CA GLY A 105 30.87 12.50 1.42
C GLY A 105 32.12 11.60 1.51
N ASP A 106 32.54 11.08 0.36
CA ASP A 106 33.80 10.32 0.23
C ASP A 106 35.02 11.20 -0.07
N SER A 107 34.81 12.51 -0.24
CA SER A 107 35.82 13.48 -0.63
C SER A 107 36.59 14.03 0.57
N LEU A 108 37.93 13.92 0.55
CA LEU A 108 38.80 14.59 1.53
C LEU A 108 38.72 16.11 1.38
N ARG A 109 38.43 16.81 2.47
CA ARG A 109 38.21 18.27 2.48
C ARG A 109 38.69 18.85 3.81
N SER A 110 39.74 19.67 3.79
CA SER A 110 40.35 20.20 5.02
C SER A 110 39.77 21.56 5.38
N GLY A 111 38.63 21.55 6.06
CA GLY A 111 37.94 22.74 6.59
C GLY A 111 37.24 23.61 5.55
N LEU A 112 37.30 23.25 4.26
CA LEU A 112 36.62 23.93 3.15
C LEU A 112 36.07 22.90 2.16
N ALA A 113 34.83 23.07 1.70
CA ALA A 113 34.27 22.28 0.60
C ALA A 113 33.20 23.06 -0.17
N HIS A 114 32.91 22.61 -1.38
CA HIS A 114 31.80 23.07 -2.20
C HIS A 114 30.85 21.90 -2.45
N ILE A 115 29.60 22.04 -2.06
CA ILE A 115 28.53 21.08 -2.31
C ILE A 115 27.68 21.65 -3.43
N LEU A 116 27.51 20.90 -4.52
CA LEU A 116 26.82 21.33 -5.72
C LEU A 116 25.29 21.22 -5.56
N ALA A 117 24.56 21.83 -6.49
CA ALA A 117 23.10 21.87 -6.48
C ALA A 117 22.44 20.49 -6.45
N ASP A 118 23.08 19.50 -7.08
CA ASP A 118 22.66 18.09 -7.14
C ASP A 118 23.04 17.27 -5.89
N GLY A 119 23.71 17.87 -4.90
CA GLY A 119 24.12 17.19 -3.68
C GLY A 119 25.49 16.52 -3.75
N THR A 120 26.20 16.60 -4.87
CA THR A 120 27.55 16.07 -4.99
C THR A 120 28.60 17.03 -4.44
N VAL A 121 29.79 16.52 -4.12
CA VAL A 121 30.92 17.35 -3.64
C VAL A 121 31.75 17.78 -4.84
N GLY A 122 31.79 19.08 -5.12
CA GLY A 122 32.49 19.65 -6.27
C GLY A 122 34.02 19.53 -6.18
N ALA A 123 34.71 19.66 -7.32
CA ALA A 123 36.17 19.55 -7.43
C ALA A 123 36.96 20.63 -6.66
N TRP A 124 36.29 21.69 -6.23
CA TRP A 124 36.85 22.76 -5.41
C TRP A 124 37.29 22.21 -4.03
N ALA A 125 38.61 22.16 -3.81
CA ALA A 125 39.21 21.52 -2.64
C ALA A 125 40.38 22.30 -2.01
N PRO A 126 40.23 23.61 -1.70
CA PRO A 126 41.22 24.31 -0.90
C PRO A 126 41.31 23.73 0.51
N THR A 127 42.47 23.95 1.15
CA THR A 127 42.78 23.41 2.47
C THR A 127 43.06 24.54 3.45
N ALA A 128 42.52 24.45 4.65
CA ALA A 128 42.86 25.31 5.78
C ALA A 128 43.50 24.48 6.90
N SER A 129 44.57 24.98 7.51
CA SER A 129 45.32 24.27 8.56
C SER A 129 44.64 24.31 9.93
N GLY A 130 43.44 24.88 10.03
CA GLY A 130 42.70 25.08 11.26
C GLY A 130 41.27 25.54 10.98
N PRO A 131 40.45 25.69 12.04
CA PRO A 131 39.03 26.02 11.89
C PRO A 131 38.80 27.26 11.03
N VAL A 132 37.97 27.14 9.99
CA VAL A 132 37.36 28.29 9.32
C VAL A 132 36.09 28.63 10.09
N LEU A 133 35.93 29.91 10.48
CA LEU A 133 34.84 30.42 11.33
C LEU A 133 33.87 31.34 10.58
N ASP A 134 34.31 31.92 9.46
CA ASP A 134 33.42 32.68 8.56
C ASP A 134 33.86 32.62 7.10
N LEU A 135 32.87 32.63 6.20
CA LEU A 135 33.01 32.66 4.75
C LEU A 135 32.25 33.88 4.24
N LEU A 136 32.87 34.62 3.32
CA LEU A 136 32.19 35.67 2.58
C LEU A 136 32.49 35.54 1.09
N ARG A 137 31.45 35.30 0.29
CA ARG A 137 31.57 35.27 -1.17
C ARG A 137 31.44 36.67 -1.75
N VAL A 138 32.39 37.02 -2.62
CA VAL A 138 32.45 38.29 -3.34
C VAL A 138 32.85 37.98 -4.79
N GLY A 139 31.86 37.97 -5.69
CA GLY A 139 32.09 37.59 -7.09
C GLY A 139 32.74 36.21 -7.20
N ALA A 140 33.91 36.16 -7.83
CA ALA A 140 34.70 34.95 -8.03
C ALA A 140 35.63 34.61 -6.84
N THR A 141 35.47 35.24 -5.68
CA THR A 141 36.38 35.05 -4.54
C THR A 141 35.61 34.69 -3.27
N ILE A 142 36.11 33.70 -2.52
CA ILE A 142 35.68 33.37 -1.16
C ILE A 142 36.73 33.90 -0.18
N TYR A 143 36.34 34.83 0.67
CA TYR A 143 37.12 35.31 1.80
C TYR A 143 36.90 34.42 3.02
N LEU A 144 37.99 34.07 3.70
CA LEU A 144 38.04 33.14 4.81
C LEU A 144 38.47 33.87 6.08
N ALA A 145 37.76 33.69 7.18
CA ALA A 145 38.20 34.07 8.52
C ALA A 145 38.22 32.86 9.45
N GLY A 146 39.19 32.77 10.35
CA GLY A 146 39.20 31.69 11.33
C GLY A 146 40.44 31.61 12.21
N GLN A 147 40.79 30.38 12.57
CA GLN A 147 41.94 30.00 13.41
C GLN A 147 43.03 29.26 12.60
N PHE A 148 42.97 29.30 11.27
CA PHE A 148 43.99 28.72 10.40
C PHE A 148 45.27 29.58 10.34
N GLY A 149 46.40 28.93 10.06
CA GLY A 149 47.70 29.57 9.81
C GLY A 149 48.17 29.40 8.37
N LEU A 150 47.76 28.31 7.71
CA LEU A 150 48.02 28.04 6.31
C LEU A 150 46.71 27.87 5.54
N VAL A 151 46.70 28.34 4.30
CA VAL A 151 45.69 27.98 3.30
C VAL A 151 46.42 27.50 2.05
N ASN A 152 46.07 26.31 1.54
CA ASN A 152 46.78 25.64 0.44
C ASN A 152 48.30 25.56 0.67
N GLY A 153 48.71 25.22 1.89
CA GLY A 153 50.12 25.15 2.31
C GLY A 153 50.86 26.48 2.43
N SER A 154 50.25 27.59 2.00
CA SER A 154 50.85 28.93 2.06
C SER A 154 50.44 29.67 3.34
N LEU A 155 51.36 30.45 3.90
CA LEU A 155 51.08 31.26 5.09
C LEU A 155 49.96 32.26 4.82
N ARG A 156 48.85 32.08 5.54
CA ARG A 156 47.69 32.97 5.56
C ARG A 156 47.13 32.96 6.97
N SER A 157 47.56 33.94 7.76
CA SER A 157 47.27 33.95 9.19
C SER A 157 45.88 34.53 9.44
N ARG A 158 44.93 33.67 9.83
CA ARG A 158 43.55 33.99 10.28
C ARG A 158 42.61 34.60 9.23
N LEU A 159 43.15 35.14 8.13
CA LEU A 159 42.43 35.68 6.99
C LEU A 159 43.05 35.18 5.68
N ALA A 160 42.23 34.85 4.68
CA ALA A 160 42.68 34.42 3.36
C ALA A 160 41.59 34.67 2.32
N ALA A 161 41.93 34.51 1.04
CA ALA A 161 40.91 34.46 0.00
C ALA A 161 41.31 33.50 -1.11
N VAL A 162 40.34 32.73 -1.59
CA VAL A 162 40.49 31.71 -2.62
C VAL A 162 39.49 31.94 -3.75
N ASP A 163 39.86 31.55 -4.96
CA ASP A 163 38.99 31.63 -6.14
C ASP A 163 37.83 30.63 -6.04
N THR A 164 36.62 31.01 -6.43
CA THR A 164 35.41 30.18 -6.31
C THR A 164 35.38 28.98 -7.25
N ALA A 165 36.12 29.04 -8.37
CA ALA A 165 36.11 27.97 -9.38
C ALA A 165 37.26 26.97 -9.15
N SER A 166 38.47 27.48 -8.99
CA SER A 166 39.69 26.69 -8.90
C SER A 166 40.11 26.35 -7.46
N GLY A 167 39.62 27.10 -6.46
CA GLY A 167 40.14 27.03 -5.09
C GLY A 167 41.57 27.55 -4.95
N ALA A 168 42.13 28.18 -6.00
CA ALA A 168 43.45 28.75 -5.99
C ALA A 168 43.53 29.92 -4.99
N LEU A 169 44.65 29.99 -4.27
CA LEU A 169 44.88 31.05 -3.30
C LEU A 169 45.18 32.37 -4.02
N THR A 170 44.51 33.44 -3.63
CA THR A 170 44.77 34.79 -4.17
C THR A 170 45.93 35.48 -3.43
N PRO A 171 46.50 36.57 -3.99
CA PRO A 171 47.49 37.40 -3.29
C PRO A 171 46.98 38.10 -2.04
N PHE A 172 45.67 38.08 -1.78
CA PHE A 172 45.05 38.72 -0.63
C PHE A 172 45.69 38.27 0.68
N TRP A 173 45.99 39.23 1.56
CA TRP A 173 46.50 39.01 2.91
C TRP A 173 47.86 38.28 2.97
N GLN A 174 48.66 38.41 1.90
CA GLN A 174 50.01 37.89 1.87
C GLN A 174 50.96 38.71 2.76
N GLY A 175 51.86 38.03 3.48
CA GLY A 175 52.84 38.70 4.34
C GLY A 175 52.27 39.21 5.67
N ALA A 176 51.06 38.77 6.05
CA ALA A 176 50.45 39.08 7.33
C ALA A 176 50.74 38.00 8.39
N SER A 177 51.07 38.43 9.62
CA SER A 177 51.24 37.57 10.79
C SER A 177 50.48 38.13 11.99
N ASN A 178 50.11 37.24 12.91
CA ASN A 178 49.27 37.56 14.07
C ASN A 178 49.97 37.22 15.38
N ALA A 179 49.67 37.99 16.42
CA ALA A 179 50.02 37.63 17.79
C ALA A 179 49.31 36.32 18.23
N PRO A 180 49.90 35.53 19.15
CA PRO A 180 49.26 34.35 19.72
C PRO A 180 47.89 34.69 20.33
N GLY A 181 46.89 33.86 20.05
CA GLY A 181 45.53 34.03 20.57
C GLY A 181 44.55 34.82 19.67
N ASN A 182 45.03 35.52 18.64
CA ASN A 182 44.13 36.17 17.67
C ASN A 182 43.22 35.13 16.99
N THR A 183 41.94 35.45 16.88
CA THR A 183 40.92 34.64 16.19
C THR A 183 39.97 35.57 15.44
N TYR A 184 39.83 35.39 14.12
CA TYR A 184 38.92 36.19 13.31
C TYR A 184 37.60 35.44 13.18
N ARG A 185 36.50 36.07 13.57
CA ARG A 185 35.20 35.39 13.79
C ARG A 185 34.13 35.82 12.81
N ARG A 186 34.14 37.06 12.33
CA ARG A 186 33.13 37.59 11.41
C ARG A 186 33.71 38.49 10.34
N LEU A 187 33.17 38.35 9.13
CA LEU A 187 33.47 39.15 7.96
C LEU A 187 32.25 39.93 7.52
N CYS A 188 32.46 41.19 7.18
CA CYS A 188 31.43 42.02 6.58
C CYS A 188 32.06 42.94 5.54
N ARG A 189 31.43 43.09 4.37
CA ARG A 189 31.95 43.94 3.29
C ARG A 189 31.05 45.15 3.07
N VAL A 190 31.68 46.31 2.91
CA VAL A 190 31.04 47.51 2.32
C VAL A 190 31.99 48.08 1.27
N GLY A 191 31.52 48.20 0.03
CA GLY A 191 32.34 48.71 -1.07
C GLY A 191 33.61 47.88 -1.31
N ASP A 192 34.76 48.54 -1.23
CA ASP A 192 36.10 47.95 -1.40
C ASP A 192 36.75 47.51 -0.07
N THR A 193 36.01 47.60 1.04
CA THR A 193 36.52 47.37 2.39
C THR A 193 35.91 46.12 3.00
N LEU A 194 36.76 45.27 3.55
CA LEU A 194 36.39 44.12 4.36
C LEU A 194 36.64 44.43 5.83
N TYR A 195 35.57 44.47 6.61
CA TYR A 195 35.60 44.63 8.06
C TYR A 195 35.65 43.26 8.74
N VAL A 196 36.44 43.17 9.80
CA VAL A 196 36.71 41.92 10.52
C VAL A 196 36.49 42.12 12.01
N GLY A 197 35.65 41.27 12.59
CA GLY A 197 35.43 41.18 14.03
C GLY A 197 36.04 39.90 14.62
N GLY A 198 36.54 39.98 15.84
CA GLY A 198 37.00 38.80 16.57
C GLY A 198 37.77 39.12 17.84
N VAL A 199 38.65 38.19 18.22
CA VAL A 199 39.71 38.42 19.20
C VAL A 199 40.90 38.96 18.41
N ILE A 200 41.04 40.28 18.39
CA ILE A 200 42.06 40.98 17.60
C ILE A 200 42.83 41.91 18.54
N GLY A 201 44.15 41.69 18.65
CA GLY A 201 45.07 42.51 19.44
C GLY A 201 46.13 43.18 18.57
N ALA A 202 47.19 42.44 18.23
CA ALA A 202 48.26 42.94 17.37
C ALA A 202 48.36 42.14 16.06
N VAL A 203 48.47 42.85 14.94
CA VAL A 203 48.53 42.28 13.59
C VAL A 203 49.69 42.95 12.84
N THR A 204 50.58 42.15 12.27
CA THR A 204 51.66 42.66 11.41
C THR A 204 51.28 42.40 9.97
N VAL A 205 51.25 43.43 9.13
CA VAL A 205 50.99 43.31 7.68
C VAL A 205 52.17 43.93 6.94
N GLN A 206 52.82 43.17 6.06
CA GLN A 206 53.98 43.62 5.27
C GLN A 206 55.09 44.26 6.14
N GLY A 207 55.34 43.69 7.32
CA GLY A 207 56.36 44.17 8.26
C GLY A 207 55.93 45.33 9.18
N THR A 208 54.74 45.90 9.00
CA THR A 208 54.20 46.98 9.86
C THR A 208 53.26 46.43 10.92
N LEU A 209 53.49 46.79 12.20
CA LEU A 209 52.67 46.37 13.33
C LEU A 209 51.47 47.32 13.53
N TYR A 210 50.27 46.75 13.61
CA TYR A 210 49.02 47.45 13.90
C TYR A 210 48.39 46.91 15.18
N THR A 211 48.09 47.81 16.13
CA THR A 211 47.30 47.50 17.32
C THR A 211 45.82 47.75 17.04
N ARG A 212 44.98 46.79 17.41
CA ARG A 212 43.52 46.77 17.22
C ARG A 212 42.87 46.17 18.47
N ALA A 213 41.61 46.50 18.70
CA ALA A 213 40.84 45.99 19.82
C ALA A 213 39.52 45.41 19.32
N GLY A 214 39.56 44.12 18.98
CA GLY A 214 38.40 43.33 18.54
C GLY A 214 37.89 43.60 17.12
N LEU A 215 38.32 44.69 16.48
CA LEU A 215 37.86 45.17 15.18
C LEU A 215 39.01 45.60 14.28
N MET A 216 38.90 45.34 12.98
CA MET A 216 39.78 45.92 11.97
C MET A 216 39.08 46.03 10.61
N ALA A 217 39.68 46.77 9.68
CA ALA A 217 39.24 46.79 8.29
C ALA A 217 40.44 46.72 7.34
N VAL A 218 40.23 46.06 6.20
CA VAL A 218 41.26 45.78 5.20
C VAL A 218 40.72 46.05 3.80
N GLY A 219 41.57 46.50 2.88
CA GLY A 219 41.20 46.78 1.49
C GLY A 219 41.12 45.52 0.64
N LEU A 220 40.18 45.49 -0.30
CA LEU A 220 40.11 44.48 -1.35
C LEU A 220 40.73 45.01 -2.66
N PRO A 221 41.37 44.15 -3.49
CA PRO A 221 41.56 42.71 -3.31
C PRO A 221 42.88 42.33 -2.62
N THR A 222 43.70 43.29 -2.19
CA THR A 222 45.10 43.08 -1.75
C THR A 222 45.25 42.74 -0.26
N GLY A 223 44.36 43.24 0.60
CA GLY A 223 44.41 43.04 2.04
C GLY A 223 45.20 44.10 2.80
N ASP A 224 45.38 45.30 2.22
CA ASP A 224 46.08 46.40 2.89
C ASP A 224 45.29 46.91 4.09
N MET A 225 45.97 47.20 5.20
CA MET A 225 45.33 47.62 6.44
C MET A 225 44.71 49.02 6.32
N ARG A 226 43.42 49.18 6.66
CA ARG A 226 42.73 50.48 6.68
C ARG A 226 42.94 51.20 8.03
N SER A 227 42.81 52.53 8.01
CA SER A 227 42.90 53.39 9.21
C SER A 227 41.71 53.25 10.16
N TRP A 228 40.60 52.67 9.71
CA TRP A 228 39.41 52.40 10.51
C TRP A 228 39.75 51.49 11.70
N ALA A 229 39.54 52.00 12.92
CA ALA A 229 39.91 51.32 14.16
C ALA A 229 39.09 51.72 15.40
N PRO A 230 37.75 51.55 15.43
CA PRO A 230 37.00 51.61 16.68
C PRO A 230 37.52 50.61 17.73
N GLN A 231 37.50 51.00 19.00
CA GLN A 231 38.09 50.23 20.10
C GLN A 231 37.02 49.57 20.96
N ALA A 232 36.86 48.25 20.85
CA ALA A 232 35.99 47.49 21.73
C ALA A 232 36.73 47.10 23.02
N SER A 233 36.07 47.19 24.18
CA SER A 233 36.66 46.76 25.46
C SER A 233 36.88 45.24 25.55
N HIS A 234 36.25 44.47 24.66
CA HIS A 234 36.40 43.02 24.55
C HIS A 234 36.18 42.57 23.09
N HIS A 235 36.27 41.26 22.81
CA HIS A 235 36.10 40.73 21.47
C HIS A 235 34.71 40.97 20.86
N VAL A 236 34.67 41.03 19.54
CA VAL A 236 33.44 41.17 18.74
C VAL A 236 33.11 39.84 18.06
N ASP A 237 31.90 39.32 18.32
CA ASP A 237 31.42 38.01 17.85
C ASP A 237 30.46 38.11 16.66
N GLY A 238 29.96 39.30 16.39
CA GLY A 238 28.96 39.60 15.39
C GLY A 238 29.26 40.93 14.71
N LEU A 239 29.17 40.96 13.38
CA LEU A 239 29.39 42.18 12.59
C LEU A 239 28.55 42.14 11.32
N TRP A 240 27.69 43.14 11.12
CA TRP A 240 26.76 43.22 9.98
C TRP A 240 26.68 44.65 9.45
N ALA A 241 26.61 44.81 8.13
CA ALA A 241 26.48 46.11 7.48
C ALA A 241 25.02 46.43 7.15
N SER A 242 24.73 47.72 7.14
CA SER A 242 23.43 48.27 6.80
C SER A 242 23.63 49.67 6.21
N GLY A 243 23.91 49.74 4.90
CA GLY A 243 24.38 50.98 4.27
C GLY A 243 25.71 51.43 4.88
N ASP A 244 25.78 52.69 5.33
CA ASP A 244 26.97 53.28 5.96
C ASP A 244 27.10 52.95 7.46
N THR A 245 26.29 52.02 7.98
CA THR A 245 26.30 51.60 9.39
C THR A 245 26.78 50.16 9.54
N LEU A 246 27.62 49.93 10.55
CA LEU A 246 28.07 48.61 11.00
C LEU A 246 27.49 48.34 12.39
N VAL A 247 26.65 47.32 12.49
CA VAL A 247 26.11 46.81 13.76
C VAL A 247 27.02 45.71 14.26
N MET A 248 27.41 45.79 15.53
CA MET A 248 28.32 44.84 16.16
C MET A 248 27.75 44.28 17.45
N THR A 249 28.06 43.01 17.69
CA THR A 249 27.67 42.32 18.92
C THR A 249 28.82 41.52 19.52
N GLY A 250 28.81 41.35 20.84
CA GLY A 250 29.81 40.57 21.56
C GLY A 250 29.78 40.85 23.06
N PRO A 251 30.67 40.25 23.85
CA PRO A 251 30.77 40.49 25.29
C PRO A 251 31.42 41.83 25.68
N PHE A 252 31.65 42.75 24.75
CA PHE A 252 32.19 44.07 25.07
C PHE A 252 31.19 44.87 25.91
N THR A 253 31.74 45.76 26.74
CA THR A 253 31.00 46.66 27.63
C THR A 253 31.11 48.12 27.21
N SER A 254 32.01 48.45 26.27
CA SER A 254 32.16 49.78 25.69
C SER A 254 32.78 49.74 24.30
N ILE A 255 32.48 50.77 23.51
CA ILE A 255 33.16 51.11 22.25
C ILE A 255 33.72 52.53 22.40
N ASP A 256 35.02 52.70 22.11
CA ASP A 256 35.74 53.97 22.27
C ASP A 256 35.53 54.61 23.66
N GLY A 257 35.50 53.76 24.70
CA GLY A 257 35.26 54.16 26.09
C GLY A 257 33.80 54.46 26.45
N SER A 258 32.90 54.57 25.46
CA SER A 258 31.48 54.83 25.69
C SER A 258 30.73 53.54 26.05
N PRO A 259 29.91 53.49 27.12
CA PRO A 259 29.20 52.28 27.55
C PRO A 259 28.29 51.70 26.46
N ARG A 260 28.46 50.42 26.17
CA ARG A 260 27.67 49.64 25.21
C ARG A 260 27.59 48.19 25.70
N ASN A 261 26.40 47.76 26.11
CA ASN A 261 26.18 46.45 26.73
C ASN A 261 26.05 45.33 25.68
N GLY A 262 27.13 45.09 24.95
CA GLY A 262 27.26 43.99 23.98
C GLY A 262 26.55 44.19 22.63
N CYS A 263 25.93 45.34 22.40
CA CYS A 263 25.38 45.79 21.13
C CYS A 263 25.79 47.25 20.88
N ALA A 264 26.30 47.55 19.70
CA ALA A 264 26.64 48.91 19.28
C ALA A 264 26.53 49.07 17.77
N ALA A 265 26.49 50.31 17.29
CA ALA A 265 26.61 50.62 15.87
C ALA A 265 27.64 51.73 15.64
N VAL A 266 28.43 51.61 14.58
CA VAL A 266 29.41 52.61 14.13
C VAL A 266 29.23 52.90 12.65
N THR A 267 29.71 54.03 12.16
CA THR A 267 29.73 54.30 10.72
C THR A 267 30.85 53.51 10.03
N THR A 268 30.76 53.36 8.71
CA THR A 268 31.85 52.85 7.86
C THR A 268 33.13 53.70 7.93
N ALA A 269 33.01 54.95 8.37
CA ALA A 269 34.13 55.84 8.71
C ALA A 269 34.68 55.65 10.14
N GLY A 270 33.97 54.93 11.02
CA GLY A 270 34.41 54.56 12.37
C GLY A 270 33.83 55.40 13.50
N ALA A 271 32.86 56.26 13.23
CA ALA A 271 32.20 57.07 14.27
C ALA A 271 31.14 56.26 15.02
N LEU A 272 31.16 56.28 16.36
CA LEU A 272 30.14 55.64 17.20
C LEU A 272 28.78 56.33 17.05
N LEU A 273 27.73 55.55 16.81
CA LEU A 273 26.35 56.03 16.71
C LEU A 273 25.62 56.00 18.07
N ALA A 274 24.54 56.78 18.15
CA ALA A 274 23.68 56.84 19.34
C ALA A 274 22.83 55.58 19.56
N TRP A 275 22.76 54.69 18.57
CA TRP A 275 22.01 53.43 18.63
C TRP A 275 22.53 52.54 19.77
N ASP A 276 21.66 52.30 20.76
CA ASP A 276 21.99 51.53 21.96
C ASP A 276 20.75 50.84 22.55
N PRO A 277 20.56 49.54 22.27
CA PRO A 277 19.41 48.80 22.78
C PRO A 277 19.51 48.42 24.26
N GLN A 278 20.64 48.67 24.95
CA GLN A 278 20.77 48.41 26.39
C GLN A 278 20.37 46.97 26.78
N VAL A 279 20.97 45.98 26.11
CA VAL A 279 20.67 44.56 26.34
C VAL A 279 21.27 44.11 27.67
N THR A 280 20.46 43.47 28.52
CA THR A 280 20.91 42.85 29.76
C THR A 280 21.23 41.38 29.51
N ALA A 281 22.52 41.04 29.39
CA ALA A 281 22.99 39.69 29.15
C ALA A 281 24.02 39.24 30.19
N PRO A 282 24.09 37.94 30.54
CA PRO A 282 25.17 37.41 31.36
C PRO A 282 26.53 37.58 30.64
N PRO A 283 27.64 37.69 31.38
CA PRO A 283 28.98 37.76 30.80
C PRO A 283 29.22 36.59 29.82
N GLY A 284 29.58 36.89 28.57
CA GLY A 284 29.75 35.88 27.52
C GLY A 284 28.46 35.44 26.80
N GLY A 285 27.33 36.13 27.01
CA GLY A 285 26.10 35.91 26.28
C GLY A 285 26.30 36.08 24.76
N VAL A 286 26.02 35.03 24.00
CA VAL A 286 26.07 35.09 22.53
C VAL A 286 24.95 35.98 22.05
N LEU A 287 25.28 37.00 21.25
CA LEU A 287 24.32 37.90 20.61
C LEU A 287 24.42 37.79 19.09
N ARG A 288 23.28 37.65 18.42
CA ARG A 288 23.12 37.63 16.98
C ARG A 288 22.17 38.73 16.58
N VAL A 289 22.37 39.31 15.41
CA VAL A 289 21.37 40.20 14.83
C VAL A 289 20.95 39.78 13.43
N ALA A 290 19.73 40.14 13.10
CA ALA A 290 19.17 40.09 11.76
C ALA A 290 18.59 41.48 11.47
N ILE A 291 19.06 42.13 10.40
CA ILE A 291 18.71 43.52 10.08
C ILE A 291 17.68 43.52 8.98
N ALA A 292 16.48 44.00 9.29
CA ALA A 292 15.42 44.27 8.33
C ALA A 292 15.39 45.78 7.99
N PRO A 293 14.63 46.22 6.97
CA PRO A 293 14.64 47.61 6.52
C PRO A 293 14.30 48.64 7.61
N ASP A 294 13.42 48.32 8.55
CA ASP A 294 12.93 49.24 9.58
C ASP A 294 13.29 48.81 11.02
N ARG A 295 13.84 47.61 11.21
CA ARG A 295 14.06 47.01 12.54
C ARG A 295 15.31 46.12 12.60
N ILE A 296 15.79 45.89 13.81
CA ILE A 296 16.87 44.94 14.11
C ILE A 296 16.32 43.90 15.09
N HIS A 297 16.40 42.63 14.72
CA HIS A 297 16.13 41.52 15.63
C HIS A 297 17.41 41.14 16.34
N ILE A 298 17.35 40.97 17.67
CA ILE A 298 18.46 40.61 18.55
C ILE A 298 18.13 39.26 19.17
N GLY A 299 18.98 38.26 18.94
CA GLY A 299 18.86 36.93 19.52
C GLY A 299 20.05 36.64 20.44
N GLY A 300 19.84 35.93 21.56
CA GLY A 300 20.94 35.52 22.42
C GLY A 300 20.55 34.85 23.73
N SER A 301 21.38 35.02 24.75
CA SER A 301 21.15 34.56 26.13
C SER A 301 20.69 35.68 27.08
N PHE A 302 20.22 36.81 26.55
CA PHE A 302 19.85 37.99 27.33
C PHE A 302 18.49 37.83 28.02
N THR A 303 18.23 38.64 29.05
CA THR A 303 17.01 38.58 29.87
C THR A 303 16.12 39.81 29.74
N ALA A 304 16.70 40.97 29.36
CA ALA A 304 15.97 42.22 29.18
C ALA A 304 16.60 43.11 28.10
N VAL A 305 15.82 44.05 27.58
CA VAL A 305 16.25 45.11 26.65
C VAL A 305 15.65 46.42 27.15
N GLN A 306 16.47 47.47 27.30
CA GLN A 306 16.05 48.75 27.90
C GLN A 306 15.34 48.62 29.27
N GLY A 307 15.76 47.64 30.09
CA GLY A 307 15.15 47.35 31.39
C GLY A 307 13.78 46.66 31.33
N GLN A 308 13.23 46.42 30.14
CA GLN A 308 11.96 45.71 29.93
C GLN A 308 12.21 44.19 29.75
N PRO A 309 11.31 43.31 30.26
CA PRO A 309 11.39 41.87 30.05
C PRO A 309 11.33 41.51 28.56
N ALA A 310 12.48 41.17 28.00
CA ALA A 310 12.64 40.67 26.64
C ALA A 310 13.81 39.68 26.70
N THR A 311 13.49 38.38 26.63
CA THR A 311 14.46 37.33 26.96
C THR A 311 14.84 36.58 25.68
N ARG A 312 16.14 36.46 25.39
CA ARG A 312 16.71 35.63 24.28
C ARG A 312 16.33 36.00 22.85
N LEU A 313 15.23 36.71 22.62
CA LEU A 313 14.84 37.26 21.32
C LEU A 313 14.08 38.57 21.53
N ALA A 314 14.45 39.61 20.79
CA ALA A 314 13.86 40.94 20.89
C ALA A 314 13.95 41.66 19.54
N THR A 315 13.08 42.63 19.31
CA THR A 315 13.07 43.47 18.13
C THR A 315 13.19 44.93 18.54
N VAL A 316 14.16 45.64 17.97
CA VAL A 316 14.37 47.07 18.23
C VAL A 316 14.27 47.87 16.94
N ASP A 317 13.94 49.15 17.09
CA ASP A 317 13.96 50.11 16.00
C ASP A 317 15.39 50.22 15.42
N ARG A 318 15.49 50.20 14.09
CA ARG A 318 16.79 50.17 13.41
C ARG A 318 17.62 51.43 13.63
N ASN A 319 16.98 52.59 13.78
CA ASN A 319 17.66 53.88 13.81
C ASN A 319 17.97 54.32 15.24
N THR A 320 17.07 54.03 16.17
CA THR A 320 17.12 54.52 17.55
C THR A 320 17.57 53.45 18.55
N GLY A 321 17.37 52.17 18.24
CA GLY A 321 17.60 51.06 19.18
C GLY A 321 16.52 50.92 20.24
N ALA A 322 15.42 51.69 20.11
CA ALA A 322 14.26 51.60 20.99
C ALA A 322 13.60 50.22 20.89
N LEU A 323 13.21 49.64 22.03
CA LEU A 323 12.44 48.39 22.04
C LEU A 323 11.09 48.62 21.34
N LEU A 324 10.80 47.85 20.30
CA LEU A 324 9.52 47.99 19.61
C LEU A 324 8.35 47.48 20.49
N PRO A 325 7.13 48.00 20.34
CA PRO A 325 5.99 47.55 21.14
C PRO A 325 5.64 46.07 20.92
N GLN A 326 5.83 45.58 19.68
CA GLN A 326 5.63 44.17 19.35
C GLN A 326 6.94 43.41 19.48
N GLN A 327 6.99 42.52 20.48
CA GLN A 327 8.13 41.66 20.75
C GLN A 327 7.80 40.20 20.42
N PRO A 328 8.75 39.44 19.85
CA PRO A 328 8.58 38.01 19.67
C PRO A 328 8.61 37.33 21.02
N LEU A 329 7.70 36.38 21.23
CA LEU A 329 7.72 35.59 22.45
C LEU A 329 9.01 34.76 22.51
N PRO A 330 9.66 34.70 23.68
CA PRO A 330 11.03 34.24 23.77
C PRO A 330 11.14 32.71 23.59
N PRO A 331 12.20 32.22 22.94
CA PRO A 331 12.57 30.82 23.04
C PRO A 331 12.94 30.40 24.47
N THR A 332 12.69 29.15 24.81
CA THR A 332 12.99 28.55 26.13
C THR A 332 14.47 28.33 26.42
N GLY A 333 15.33 28.65 25.45
CA GLY A 333 16.77 28.62 25.58
C GLY A 333 17.44 29.54 24.56
N PRO A 334 18.77 29.67 24.59
CA PRO A 334 19.47 30.75 23.91
C PRO A 334 19.41 30.64 22.38
N VAL A 335 19.31 31.79 21.72
CA VAL A 335 19.43 31.92 20.27
C VAL A 335 20.90 32.01 19.89
N LEU A 336 21.34 31.18 18.95
CA LEU A 336 22.74 31.05 18.54
C LEU A 336 22.98 31.45 17.08
N SER A 337 21.92 31.53 16.27
CA SER A 337 21.97 31.95 14.88
C SER A 337 20.63 32.53 14.44
N MET A 338 20.67 33.49 13.52
CA MET A 338 19.47 34.08 12.93
C MET A 338 19.70 34.40 11.45
N ALA A 339 18.64 34.32 10.65
CA ALA A 339 18.63 34.71 9.25
C ALA A 339 17.26 35.26 8.85
N LEU A 340 17.23 36.13 7.85
CA LEU A 340 15.98 36.59 7.24
C LEU A 340 15.70 35.82 5.95
N SER A 341 14.43 35.61 5.63
CA SER A 341 14.03 35.25 4.27
C SER A 341 14.41 36.36 3.28
N ALA A 342 14.50 36.02 1.99
CA ALA A 342 14.89 36.97 0.94
C ALA A 342 13.95 38.19 0.82
N ASP A 343 12.67 37.99 1.10
CA ASP A 343 11.64 39.04 1.16
C ASP A 343 11.63 39.78 2.51
N GLY A 344 12.48 39.37 3.46
CA GLY A 344 12.59 39.96 4.79
C GLY A 344 11.36 39.73 5.67
N THR A 345 10.41 38.88 5.29
CA THR A 345 9.14 38.68 6.02
C THR A 345 9.24 37.63 7.14
N ARG A 346 10.26 36.77 7.10
CA ARG A 346 10.51 35.71 8.09
C ARG A 346 11.88 35.83 8.70
N LEU A 347 11.94 35.60 10.00
CA LEU A 347 13.13 35.52 10.84
C LEU A 347 13.29 34.07 11.27
N PHE A 348 14.29 33.38 10.72
CA PHE A 348 14.71 32.07 11.17
C PHE A 348 15.61 32.24 12.40
N VAL A 349 15.34 31.46 13.43
CA VAL A 349 15.97 31.53 14.74
C VAL A 349 16.45 30.12 15.10
N GLY A 350 17.76 29.91 15.08
CA GLY A 350 18.39 28.66 15.50
C GLY A 350 19.03 28.79 16.87
N GLY A 351 18.90 27.80 17.74
CA GLY A 351 19.42 27.90 19.10
C GLY A 351 19.26 26.64 19.94
N ASN A 352 19.58 26.72 21.23
CA ASN A 352 19.44 25.61 22.17
C ASN A 352 18.15 25.74 22.97
N PHE A 353 17.00 25.59 22.32
CA PHE A 353 15.68 25.69 22.94
C PHE A 353 14.77 24.54 22.49
N LYS A 354 13.77 24.21 23.32
CA LYS A 354 12.79 23.13 23.04
C LYS A 354 11.40 23.68 22.69
N PHE A 355 11.18 24.94 23.05
CA PHE A 355 9.96 25.67 22.82
C PHE A 355 10.28 27.11 22.43
N ALA A 356 9.43 27.72 21.64
CA ALA A 356 9.42 29.13 21.30
C ALA A 356 7.96 29.61 21.31
N ALA A 357 7.70 30.79 21.87
CA ALA A 357 6.33 31.29 22.05
C ALA A 357 5.36 30.32 22.76
N GLY A 358 5.87 29.49 23.69
CA GLY A 358 5.08 28.45 24.37
C GLY A 358 4.75 27.23 23.51
N GLN A 359 5.10 27.24 22.22
CA GLN A 359 4.93 26.12 21.29
C GLN A 359 6.20 25.28 21.22
N ALA A 360 6.07 23.96 21.07
CA ALA A 360 7.22 23.09 20.88
C ALA A 360 7.96 23.49 19.59
N ARG A 361 9.23 23.85 19.73
CA ARG A 361 10.11 24.29 18.63
C ARG A 361 11.50 23.80 19.00
N TRP A 362 11.83 22.62 18.49
CA TRP A 362 13.06 21.92 18.85
C TRP A 362 14.24 22.52 18.09
N ARG A 363 14.86 23.55 18.68
CA ARG A 363 16.12 24.21 18.29
C ARG A 363 16.08 25.07 17.01
N LEU A 364 14.97 25.07 16.28
CA LEU A 364 14.67 26.00 15.18
C LEU A 364 13.26 26.56 15.39
N ALA A 365 13.14 27.87 15.26
CA ALA A 365 11.89 28.60 15.28
C ALA A 365 11.91 29.61 14.13
N VAL A 366 10.76 29.87 13.53
CA VAL A 366 10.61 30.92 12.51
C VAL A 366 9.61 31.91 13.06
N TYR A 367 9.88 33.21 12.90
CA TYR A 367 8.99 34.28 13.32
C TYR A 367 8.69 35.17 12.13
N ASN A 368 7.48 35.70 12.06
CA ASN A 368 7.18 36.78 11.13
C ASN A 368 7.89 38.06 11.63
N THR A 369 8.61 38.73 10.75
CA THR A 369 9.45 39.90 11.12
C THR A 369 8.62 41.14 11.42
N VAL A 370 7.42 41.24 10.86
CA VAL A 370 6.50 42.36 11.04
C VAL A 370 5.67 42.17 12.30
N THR A 371 4.99 41.03 12.44
CA THR A 371 4.06 40.75 13.54
C THR A 371 4.73 40.17 14.77
N SER A 372 6.00 39.73 14.66
CA SER A 372 6.72 38.98 15.69
C SER A 372 6.05 37.67 16.12
N ALA A 373 5.01 37.23 15.39
CA ALA A 373 4.33 35.97 15.65
C ALA A 373 5.25 34.80 15.27
N LEU A 374 5.22 33.74 16.07
CA LEU A 374 5.83 32.46 15.68
C LEU A 374 5.14 31.95 14.41
N ASP A 375 5.93 31.68 13.38
CA ASP A 375 5.47 31.11 12.12
C ASP A 375 4.84 29.73 12.38
N PRO A 376 3.69 29.42 11.74
CA PRO A 376 2.99 28.16 11.89
C PRO A 376 3.76 26.92 11.46
N LEU A 377 4.91 27.05 10.80
CA LEU A 377 5.82 25.94 10.54
C LEU A 377 6.18 25.26 11.88
N ASP A 378 5.43 24.20 12.20
CA ASP A 378 5.61 23.29 13.33
C ASP A 378 5.54 21.85 12.84
N VAL A 379 6.30 20.98 13.50
CA VAL A 379 6.40 19.56 13.19
C VAL A 379 6.03 18.79 14.47
N ARG A 380 4.71 18.51 14.80
CA ARG A 380 4.14 17.43 15.72
C ARG A 380 2.64 17.52 16.23
N TYR A 381 2.12 16.43 16.87
CA TYR A 381 0.83 16.25 17.63
C TYR A 381 1.03 15.70 19.08
N GLU A 382 0.06 15.85 20.02
CA GLU A 382 0.20 15.49 21.47
C GLU A 382 -0.89 14.57 22.16
N ASN A 383 -2.09 14.23 21.64
CA ASN A 383 -3.09 13.30 22.29
C ASN A 383 -4.22 12.67 21.36
N TRP A 384 -5.19 11.89 21.89
CA TRP A 384 -6.14 10.97 21.20
C TRP A 384 -7.16 11.61 20.19
N ALA A 385 -7.35 10.99 19.03
CA ALA A 385 -8.43 11.29 18.06
C ALA A 385 -9.42 10.13 17.94
N THR A 386 -10.74 10.38 17.93
CA THR A 386 -11.79 9.34 17.99
C THR A 386 -12.74 9.33 16.78
N VAL A 387 -12.84 10.41 16.02
CA VAL A 387 -13.65 10.50 14.80
C VAL A 387 -12.90 11.24 13.70
N LEU A 388 -13.04 10.76 12.46
CA LEU A 388 -12.39 11.29 11.26
C LEU A 388 -13.45 11.47 10.17
N ALA A 389 -13.44 12.58 9.44
CA ALA A 389 -14.37 12.83 8.34
C ALA A 389 -13.72 13.62 7.21
N VAL A 390 -13.93 13.24 5.95
CA VAL A 390 -13.29 13.87 4.78
C VAL A 390 -14.24 14.84 4.08
N SER A 391 -13.73 15.99 3.63
CA SER A 391 -14.39 16.95 2.72
C SER A 391 -13.52 17.25 1.49
N PRO A 392 -14.09 17.89 0.45
CA PRO A 392 -13.33 18.46 -0.67
C PRO A 392 -12.23 19.49 -0.28
N GLY A 393 -12.17 19.93 0.98
CA GLY A 393 -11.17 20.88 1.49
C GLY A 393 -10.31 20.38 2.67
N GLY A 394 -10.39 19.09 3.03
CA GLY A 394 -9.60 18.51 4.12
C GLY A 394 -10.28 17.41 4.97
N LEU A 395 -9.50 16.79 5.85
CA LEU A 395 -9.84 15.84 6.90
C LEU A 395 -10.20 16.55 8.21
N PHE A 396 -11.44 16.46 8.65
CA PHE A 396 -11.82 16.80 10.01
C PHE A 396 -11.48 15.66 10.98
N THR A 397 -11.02 16.03 12.18
CA THR A 397 -10.79 15.12 13.29
C THR A 397 -11.48 15.63 14.55
N GLY A 398 -12.18 14.75 15.24
CA GLY A 398 -12.83 15.02 16.52
C GLY A 398 -12.42 13.97 17.55
N GLY A 399 -12.49 14.31 18.83
CA GLY A 399 -12.18 13.39 19.92
C GLY A 399 -11.76 14.09 21.20
N LEU A 400 -10.99 13.42 22.05
CA LEU A 400 -10.47 14.00 23.30
C LEU A 400 -9.02 14.42 23.12
N PHE A 401 -8.81 15.64 22.62
CA PHE A 401 -7.49 16.22 22.42
C PHE A 401 -7.51 17.71 22.76
N THR A 402 -6.42 18.22 23.32
CA THR A 402 -6.25 19.64 23.66
C THR A 402 -5.39 20.39 22.64
N SER A 403 -4.82 19.67 21.67
CA SER A 403 -4.05 20.20 20.55
C SER A 403 -4.09 19.29 19.34
N CYS A 404 -4.02 19.89 18.14
CA CYS A 404 -3.94 19.22 16.85
C CYS A 404 -2.90 19.98 16.01
N GLY A 405 -1.96 19.28 15.35
CA GLY A 405 -0.90 19.87 14.50
C GLY A 405 -0.14 21.05 15.13
N GLY A 406 0.23 20.93 16.41
CA GLY A 406 0.97 21.97 17.13
C GLY A 406 0.16 23.23 17.49
N ARG A 407 -1.17 23.21 17.40
CA ARG A 407 -2.06 24.31 17.82
C ARG A 407 -3.01 23.85 18.92
N SER A 408 -3.27 24.70 19.93
CA SER A 408 -4.27 24.40 20.97
C SER A 408 -5.66 24.52 20.37
N VAL A 409 -6.30 23.37 20.21
CA VAL A 409 -7.63 23.21 19.63
C VAL A 409 -8.22 22.03 20.37
N ASN A 410 -9.33 22.29 21.07
CA ASN A 410 -9.95 21.28 21.90
C ASN A 410 -10.95 20.50 21.06
N ASN A 411 -10.69 19.21 20.91
CA ASN A 411 -11.66 18.16 20.58
C ASN A 411 -12.31 18.20 19.17
N LEU A 412 -12.12 19.26 18.36
CA LEU A 412 -12.52 19.33 16.94
C LEU A 412 -11.55 20.17 16.09
N ALA A 413 -11.01 19.60 15.02
CA ALA A 413 -10.02 20.23 14.15
C ALA A 413 -10.23 19.89 12.66
N LEU A 414 -9.77 20.78 11.77
CA LEU A 414 -9.69 20.54 10.32
C LEU A 414 -8.23 20.46 9.89
N LEU A 415 -7.89 19.41 9.13
CA LEU A 415 -6.61 19.16 8.50
C LEU A 415 -6.78 19.21 6.97
N ASP A 416 -6.07 20.06 6.25
CA ASP A 416 -6.18 20.13 4.78
C ASP A 416 -5.58 18.86 4.12
N LEU A 417 -6.24 18.31 3.10
CA LEU A 417 -5.78 17.14 2.31
C LEU A 417 -5.37 17.51 0.88
N GLY A 418 -5.61 18.75 0.44
CA GLY A 418 -5.17 19.23 -0.87
C GLY A 418 -3.76 19.80 -0.80
N THR A 419 -2.85 19.29 -1.64
CA THR A 419 -1.51 19.85 -1.96
C THR A 419 -0.33 19.55 -1.02
N GLY A 420 -0.36 18.47 -0.22
CA GLY A 420 0.86 17.92 0.41
C GLY A 420 1.46 18.71 1.58
N ALA A 421 0.76 19.73 2.07
CA ALA A 421 1.02 20.38 3.34
C ALA A 421 -0.09 19.97 4.31
N GLY A 422 0.25 19.32 5.44
CA GLY A 422 -0.67 19.19 6.56
C GLY A 422 -0.89 20.56 7.23
N LYS A 423 -1.59 21.46 6.55
CA LYS A 423 -2.01 22.75 7.12
C LYS A 423 -3.21 22.49 8.02
N LEU A 424 -3.13 22.93 9.27
CA LEU A 424 -4.36 23.34 9.98
C LEU A 424 -4.89 24.58 9.28
N GLN A 425 -6.04 24.43 8.60
CA GLN A 425 -6.98 25.53 8.55
C GLN A 425 -7.43 25.83 10.00
N GLN A 426 -7.80 27.06 10.27
CA GLN A 426 -7.98 27.67 11.60
C GLN A 426 -8.79 26.79 12.60
N PRO A 427 -8.71 27.00 13.93
CA PRO A 427 -9.63 26.37 14.88
C PRO A 427 -11.07 26.42 14.35
N VAL A 428 -11.65 25.25 14.07
CA VAL A 428 -13.02 25.15 13.55
C VAL A 428 -13.99 25.66 14.61
N LEU A 429 -13.89 25.14 15.83
CA LEU A 429 -14.50 25.54 17.11
C LEU A 429 -13.83 24.67 18.20
N GLY A 430 -13.49 25.25 19.36
CA GLY A 430 -13.04 24.45 20.50
C GLY A 430 -14.23 23.99 21.34
N THR A 431 -14.31 22.71 21.69
CA THR A 431 -15.32 22.21 22.62
C THR A 431 -14.72 21.86 23.98
N ASP A 432 -15.50 21.97 25.05
CA ASP A 432 -15.07 21.66 26.42
C ASP A 432 -14.98 20.15 26.73
N ALA A 433 -15.62 19.31 25.93
CA ALA A 433 -15.53 17.85 26.01
C ALA A 433 -15.53 17.21 24.61
N ALA A 434 -15.36 15.89 24.57
CA ALA A 434 -15.09 15.15 23.36
C ALA A 434 -16.18 15.29 22.28
N VAL A 435 -15.75 15.37 21.02
CA VAL A 435 -16.62 15.20 19.85
C VAL A 435 -16.62 13.71 19.48
N HIS A 436 -17.81 13.13 19.40
CA HIS A 436 -17.99 11.70 19.12
C HIS A 436 -18.35 11.45 17.64
N ALA A 437 -19.05 12.38 16.99
CA ALA A 437 -19.56 12.20 15.63
C ALA A 437 -19.48 13.48 14.79
N LEU A 438 -19.28 13.30 13.47
CA LEU A 438 -19.33 14.35 12.45
C LEU A 438 -20.18 13.91 11.25
N ALA A 439 -20.92 14.84 10.64
CA ALA A 439 -21.65 14.63 9.39
C ALA A 439 -21.63 15.88 8.50
N TYR A 440 -21.65 15.70 7.18
CA TYR A 440 -21.63 16.79 6.20
C TYR A 440 -22.91 16.80 5.36
N ARG A 441 -23.52 17.97 5.15
CA ARG A 441 -24.68 18.15 4.26
C ARG A 441 -24.77 19.59 3.75
N GLY A 442 -24.94 19.74 2.44
CA GLY A 442 -25.35 21.01 1.82
C GLY A 442 -24.45 22.19 2.14
N GLY A 443 -23.13 21.98 2.18
CA GLY A 443 -22.16 23.03 2.53
C GLY A 443 -21.94 23.25 4.02
N ARG A 444 -22.53 22.42 4.90
CA ARG A 444 -22.43 22.55 6.37
C ARG A 444 -21.94 21.27 7.00
N TRP A 445 -21.17 21.41 8.08
CA TRP A 445 -20.78 20.32 8.96
C TRP A 445 -21.62 20.33 10.23
N PHE A 446 -21.89 19.14 10.75
CA PHE A 446 -22.62 18.90 11.99
C PHE A 446 -21.71 18.09 12.91
N ALA A 447 -21.62 18.49 14.18
CA ALA A 447 -20.86 17.77 15.20
C ALA A 447 -21.76 17.39 16.38
N GLY A 448 -21.57 16.17 16.86
CA GLY A 448 -22.25 15.60 18.01
C GLY A 448 -21.24 15.07 19.02
N GLY A 449 -21.50 15.23 20.32
CA GLY A 449 -20.60 14.70 21.34
C GLY A 449 -20.99 15.02 22.77
N ALA A 450 -19.98 14.97 23.65
CA ALA A 450 -20.15 15.18 25.08
C ALA A 450 -20.06 16.66 25.52
N PHE A 451 -19.89 17.58 24.59
CA PHE A 451 -19.61 18.98 24.86
C PHE A 451 -20.84 19.79 25.30
N THR A 452 -20.60 20.81 26.12
CA THR A 452 -21.60 21.79 26.58
C THR A 452 -21.35 23.20 26.07
N THR A 453 -20.11 23.48 25.65
CA THR A 453 -19.70 24.71 24.97
C THR A 453 -19.04 24.35 23.63
N PRO A 454 -19.26 25.14 22.56
CA PRO A 454 -20.03 26.39 22.50
C PRO A 454 -21.55 26.18 22.47
N ARG A 455 -22.03 24.94 22.31
CA ARG A 455 -23.45 24.54 22.31
C ARG A 455 -23.64 23.22 23.01
N GLN A 456 -24.86 22.93 23.46
CA GLN A 456 -25.17 21.71 24.19
C GLN A 456 -25.30 20.52 23.23
N ARG A 457 -24.26 19.68 23.16
CA ARG A 457 -24.19 18.35 22.51
C ARG A 457 -24.28 18.32 20.98
N LEU A 458 -24.86 19.33 20.34
CA LEU A 458 -24.95 19.48 18.90
C LEU A 458 -24.51 20.89 18.46
N LEU A 459 -23.75 20.96 17.38
CA LEU A 459 -23.43 22.22 16.71
C LEU A 459 -23.32 22.01 15.21
N SER A 460 -23.39 23.10 14.45
CA SER A 460 -23.08 23.10 13.03
C SER A 460 -22.26 24.32 12.64
N PHE A 461 -21.47 24.18 11.59
CA PHE A 461 -20.62 25.24 11.07
C PHE A 461 -20.49 25.14 9.55
N ASP A 462 -20.30 26.29 8.91
CA ASP A 462 -20.13 26.40 7.47
C ASP A 462 -18.85 25.69 7.02
N ALA A 463 -18.93 24.93 5.93
CA ALA A 463 -17.83 24.06 5.52
C ALA A 463 -16.67 24.76 4.83
N VAL A 464 -16.80 26.05 4.50
CA VAL A 464 -15.75 26.83 3.83
C VAL A 464 -15.17 27.87 4.78
N SER A 465 -16.04 28.65 5.43
CA SER A 465 -15.67 29.71 6.36
C SER A 465 -15.40 29.22 7.78
N LEU A 466 -15.82 27.99 8.11
CA LEU A 466 -15.72 27.37 9.44
C LEU A 466 -16.46 28.13 10.55
N ALA A 467 -17.33 29.08 10.20
CA ALA A 467 -18.10 29.85 11.15
C ALA A 467 -19.22 29.00 11.79
N LEU A 468 -19.42 29.13 13.12
CA LEU A 468 -20.54 28.52 13.83
C LEU A 468 -21.87 29.05 13.27
N ASP A 469 -22.72 28.16 12.77
CA ASP A 469 -24.04 28.51 12.21
C ASP A 469 -25.03 28.90 13.30
N ALA A 470 -26.22 29.41 12.99
CA ALA A 470 -27.26 29.69 14.01
C ALA A 470 -27.95 28.44 14.58
N TRP A 471 -27.94 27.31 13.84
CA TRP A 471 -28.65 26.06 14.17
C TRP A 471 -28.16 25.40 15.46
N ASN A 472 -29.04 25.29 16.44
CA ASN A 472 -28.74 24.91 17.82
C ASN A 472 -29.82 24.01 18.46
N PRO A 473 -30.07 22.80 17.93
CA PRO A 473 -30.92 21.85 18.61
C PRO A 473 -30.23 21.37 19.89
N THR A 474 -30.86 21.58 21.04
CA THR A 474 -30.34 21.06 22.32
C THR A 474 -30.67 19.58 22.46
N ALA A 475 -29.74 18.79 22.98
CA ALA A 475 -29.98 17.44 23.47
C ALA A 475 -29.63 17.34 24.96
N ASP A 476 -30.41 16.57 25.72
CA ASP A 476 -30.20 16.39 27.17
C ASP A 476 -29.12 15.36 27.52
N GLY A 477 -28.71 14.53 26.55
CA GLY A 477 -27.64 13.54 26.67
C GLY A 477 -26.61 13.61 25.53
N PRO A 478 -25.48 12.88 25.66
CA PRO A 478 -24.49 12.72 24.58
C PRO A 478 -25.10 12.27 23.25
N VAL A 479 -24.60 12.87 22.16
CA VAL A 479 -24.86 12.44 20.79
C VAL A 479 -23.64 11.68 20.30
N ASP A 480 -23.82 10.40 20.01
CA ASP A 480 -22.72 9.47 19.71
C ASP A 480 -22.64 9.15 18.21
N LEU A 481 -23.69 9.45 17.44
CA LEU A 481 -23.75 9.16 16.01
C LEU A 481 -24.56 10.21 15.25
N LEU A 482 -24.01 10.63 14.09
CA LEU A 482 -24.67 11.51 13.12
C LEU A 482 -24.66 10.87 11.72
N ARG A 483 -25.79 10.97 11.01
CA ARG A 483 -25.90 10.65 9.57
C ARG A 483 -26.76 11.69 8.89
N ALA A 484 -26.26 12.28 7.80
CA ALA A 484 -26.97 13.29 7.05
C ALA A 484 -27.24 12.81 5.62
N ASP A 485 -28.39 13.21 5.07
CA ASP A 485 -28.75 12.96 3.68
C ASP A 485 -29.63 14.08 3.12
N SER A 486 -30.23 13.92 1.94
CA SER A 486 -31.07 14.95 1.33
C SER A 486 -32.32 15.32 2.15
N THR A 487 -32.80 14.45 3.04
CA THR A 487 -34.05 14.63 3.78
C THR A 487 -33.87 15.19 5.18
N GLY A 488 -32.73 14.96 5.84
CA GLY A 488 -32.47 15.52 7.16
C GLY A 488 -31.19 15.01 7.82
N LEU A 489 -31.09 15.22 9.13
CA LEU A 489 -29.98 14.76 9.97
C LEU A 489 -30.49 13.75 11.00
N PHE A 490 -30.13 12.48 10.83
CA PHE A 490 -30.32 11.46 11.85
C PHE A 490 -29.31 11.65 12.98
N VAL A 491 -29.82 11.69 14.20
CA VAL A 491 -29.05 11.82 15.42
C VAL A 491 -29.34 10.62 16.32
N ALA A 492 -28.30 10.00 16.86
CA ALA A 492 -28.42 8.90 17.80
C ALA A 492 -27.44 9.03 18.96
N GLY A 493 -27.83 8.51 20.12
CA GLY A 493 -27.06 8.63 21.36
C GLY A 493 -27.86 8.19 22.58
N THR A 494 -27.59 8.83 23.72
CA THR A 494 -28.18 8.49 25.03
C THR A 494 -29.16 9.56 25.54
N PHE A 495 -29.62 10.44 24.66
CA PHE A 495 -30.59 11.50 24.97
C PHE A 495 -32.03 10.96 25.07
N THR A 496 -32.87 11.66 25.84
CA THR A 496 -34.33 11.45 25.91
C THR A 496 -35.13 12.61 25.31
N GLN A 497 -34.45 13.73 25.06
CA GLN A 497 -35.00 14.90 24.38
C GLN A 497 -33.97 15.46 23.39
N VAL A 498 -34.43 15.81 22.19
CA VAL A 498 -33.60 16.51 21.20
C VAL A 498 -34.47 17.41 20.31
N GLY A 499 -33.96 18.59 19.96
CA GLY A 499 -34.65 19.51 19.04
C GLY A 499 -36.05 19.93 19.52
N GLY A 500 -36.23 20.07 20.84
CA GLY A 500 -37.49 20.48 21.46
C GLY A 500 -38.58 19.40 21.59
N ALA A 501 -38.31 18.15 21.20
CA ALA A 501 -39.24 17.04 21.33
C ALA A 501 -38.69 15.90 22.20
N ALA A 502 -39.58 15.13 22.83
CA ALA A 502 -39.24 13.87 23.48
C ALA A 502 -38.93 12.82 22.41
N ARG A 503 -37.68 12.37 22.36
CA ARG A 503 -37.15 11.39 21.42
C ARG A 503 -36.10 10.57 22.13
N ASN A 504 -36.35 9.27 22.27
CA ASN A 504 -35.42 8.40 22.97
C ASN A 504 -34.35 7.91 22.01
N GLY A 505 -33.10 8.35 22.18
CA GLY A 505 -31.90 7.75 21.59
C GLY A 505 -31.76 7.76 20.06
N LEU A 506 -32.81 8.09 19.29
CA LEU A 506 -32.81 8.20 17.83
C LEU A 506 -33.87 9.22 17.38
N ALA A 507 -33.45 10.20 16.57
CA ALA A 507 -34.35 11.18 15.98
C ALA A 507 -33.88 11.60 14.58
N LEU A 508 -34.80 12.16 13.81
CA LEU A 508 -34.50 12.88 12.58
C LEU A 508 -34.76 14.37 12.80
N LEU A 509 -33.72 15.18 12.64
CA LEU A 509 -33.78 16.64 12.76
C LEU A 509 -33.88 17.28 11.39
N ASP A 510 -34.66 18.35 11.29
CA ASP A 510 -34.67 19.22 10.12
C ASP A 510 -33.44 20.13 10.16
N PRO A 511 -32.55 20.14 9.15
CA PRO A 511 -31.38 21.00 9.17
C PRO A 511 -31.68 22.48 8.88
N ALA A 512 -32.91 22.81 8.44
CA ALA A 512 -33.37 24.18 8.20
C ALA A 512 -33.97 24.85 9.44
N SER A 513 -34.34 24.09 10.46
CA SER A 513 -34.87 24.55 11.75
C SER A 513 -34.19 23.85 12.92
N ASP A 514 -34.46 24.22 14.17
CA ASP A 514 -33.88 23.51 15.34
C ASP A 514 -34.76 22.34 15.82
N ALA A 515 -35.76 21.94 15.03
CA ALA A 515 -36.81 21.04 15.45
C ALA A 515 -36.55 19.57 15.08
N ALA A 516 -36.95 18.66 15.97
CA ALA A 516 -37.16 17.27 15.60
C ALA A 516 -38.37 17.12 14.67
N THR A 517 -38.25 16.28 13.64
CA THR A 517 -39.36 15.94 12.74
C THR A 517 -40.38 15.02 13.44
N THR A 518 -41.46 14.68 12.73
CA THR A 518 -42.47 13.71 13.19
C THR A 518 -41.98 12.27 13.21
N TRP A 519 -40.79 11.99 12.64
CA TRP A 519 -40.20 10.66 12.60
C TRP A 519 -39.68 10.28 14.00
N ASP A 520 -40.32 9.30 14.63
CA ASP A 520 -40.03 8.87 16.00
C ASP A 520 -40.03 7.34 16.14
N PRO A 521 -38.86 6.70 16.03
CA PRO A 521 -38.73 5.27 16.23
C PRO A 521 -38.71 4.85 17.71
N ALA A 522 -38.53 5.79 18.64
CA ALA A 522 -38.55 5.56 20.09
C ALA A 522 -37.90 4.23 20.58
N PRO A 523 -36.62 3.95 20.28
CA PRO A 523 -35.93 2.79 20.83
C PRO A 523 -35.88 2.83 22.37
N ASP A 524 -35.92 1.65 23.02
CA ASP A 524 -35.78 1.50 24.48
C ASP A 524 -34.32 1.51 24.97
N GLY A 525 -33.36 1.60 24.04
CA GLY A 525 -31.93 1.61 24.32
C GLY A 525 -31.14 2.36 23.24
N PRO A 526 -29.81 2.53 23.43
CA PRO A 526 -29.00 3.35 22.54
C PRO A 526 -28.83 2.70 21.16
N VAL A 527 -28.89 3.54 20.12
CA VAL A 527 -28.55 3.19 18.75
C VAL A 527 -27.08 3.57 18.50
N LEU A 528 -26.28 2.58 18.10
CA LEU A 528 -24.82 2.68 17.97
C LEU A 528 -24.34 2.66 16.51
N ALA A 529 -25.19 2.20 15.59
CA ALA A 529 -24.92 2.17 14.16
C ALA A 529 -26.17 2.56 13.35
N LEU A 530 -25.95 3.28 12.25
CA LEU A 530 -27.00 3.66 11.31
C LEU A 530 -26.48 3.50 9.87
N ALA A 531 -27.27 2.85 9.03
CA ALA A 531 -27.12 2.85 7.58
C ALA A 531 -28.45 3.25 6.92
N VAL A 532 -28.41 4.23 6.02
CA VAL A 532 -29.60 4.75 5.33
C VAL A 532 -29.52 4.35 3.86
N HIS A 533 -30.56 3.72 3.34
CA HIS A 533 -30.61 3.27 1.95
C HIS A 533 -32.03 3.38 1.41
N GLY A 534 -32.25 4.29 0.45
CA GLY A 534 -33.60 4.53 -0.09
C GLY A 534 -34.61 4.94 0.98
N GLN A 535 -35.72 4.21 1.09
CA GLN A 535 -36.78 4.41 2.09
C GLN A 535 -36.55 3.64 3.40
N GLU A 536 -35.38 3.04 3.58
CA GLU A 536 -35.04 2.21 4.73
C GLU A 536 -33.97 2.86 5.61
N VAL A 537 -34.19 2.86 6.91
CA VAL A 537 -33.17 3.20 7.93
C VAL A 537 -32.84 1.95 8.74
N HIS A 538 -31.62 1.45 8.59
CA HIS A 538 -31.11 0.30 9.32
C HIS A 538 -30.46 0.80 10.61
N ALA A 539 -31.05 0.47 11.74
CA ALA A 539 -30.55 0.82 13.06
C ALA A 539 -29.91 -0.41 13.71
N GLY A 540 -28.71 -0.23 14.26
CA GLY A 540 -27.99 -1.22 15.07
C GLY A 540 -27.70 -0.64 16.44
N GLY A 541 -27.89 -1.40 17.52
CA GLY A 541 -27.67 -0.89 18.87
C GLY A 541 -27.89 -1.91 19.97
N SER A 542 -28.20 -1.39 21.17
CA SER A 542 -28.51 -2.14 22.38
C SER A 542 -29.96 -1.87 22.83
N PHE A 543 -30.91 -2.10 21.92
CA PHE A 543 -32.35 -1.95 22.15
C PHE A 543 -33.06 -3.30 21.99
N ASN A 544 -34.21 -3.47 22.62
CA ASN A 544 -35.11 -4.62 22.46
C ASN A 544 -36.39 -4.27 21.70
N THR A 545 -36.72 -2.97 21.64
CA THR A 545 -37.88 -2.47 20.90
C THR A 545 -37.51 -1.20 20.15
N ILE A 546 -38.05 -1.02 18.96
CA ILE A 546 -37.89 0.19 18.14
C ILE A 546 -38.98 0.20 17.05
N GLY A 547 -39.44 1.37 16.65
CA GLY A 547 -40.47 1.58 15.64
C GLY A 547 -41.81 0.91 15.97
N GLY A 548 -42.12 0.77 17.26
CA GLY A 548 -43.34 0.10 17.75
C GLY A 548 -43.32 -1.44 17.70
N ALA A 549 -42.18 -2.07 17.38
CA ALA A 549 -42.03 -3.53 17.35
C ALA A 549 -40.90 -4.01 18.28
N GLY A 550 -40.99 -5.27 18.73
CA GLY A 550 -39.90 -5.95 19.43
C GLY A 550 -38.82 -6.39 18.46
N ARG A 551 -37.84 -5.52 18.19
CA ARG A 551 -36.67 -5.79 17.36
C ARG A 551 -35.45 -5.65 18.25
N ARG A 552 -34.71 -6.73 18.45
CA ARG A 552 -33.53 -6.70 19.32
C ARG A 552 -32.28 -6.42 18.49
N GLY A 553 -31.53 -5.40 18.89
CA GLY A 553 -30.18 -5.12 18.38
C GLY A 553 -30.08 -4.60 16.94
N VAL A 554 -30.87 -5.10 15.99
CA VAL A 554 -30.98 -4.57 14.61
C VAL A 554 -32.45 -4.40 14.22
N ALA A 555 -32.76 -3.29 13.56
CA ALA A 555 -34.08 -3.03 13.01
C ALA A 555 -33.98 -2.27 11.69
N VAL A 556 -34.95 -2.52 10.81
CA VAL A 556 -35.17 -1.72 9.61
C VAL A 556 -36.44 -0.91 9.79
N LEU A 557 -36.30 0.41 9.66
CA LEU A 557 -37.36 1.39 9.89
C LEU A 557 -37.78 2.01 8.58
N ASP A 558 -39.08 2.25 8.46
CA ASP A 558 -39.63 3.09 7.41
C ASP A 558 -39.15 4.53 7.62
N ARG A 559 -38.57 5.10 6.57
CA ARG A 559 -37.97 6.43 6.62
C ARG A 559 -38.97 7.56 6.79
N THR A 560 -40.25 7.34 6.49
CA THR A 560 -41.29 8.37 6.58
C THR A 560 -41.96 8.37 7.94
N SER A 561 -42.32 7.18 8.43
CA SER A 561 -43.11 7.01 9.66
C SER A 561 -42.27 6.70 10.90
N GLY A 562 -41.08 6.10 10.74
CA GLY A 562 -40.28 5.60 11.85
C GLY A 562 -40.76 4.26 12.40
N ALA A 563 -41.82 3.69 11.82
CA ALA A 563 -42.31 2.37 12.17
C ALA A 563 -41.32 1.29 11.71
N ALA A 564 -41.21 0.21 12.49
CA ALA A 564 -40.44 -0.95 12.07
C ALA A 564 -41.14 -1.63 10.89
N LEU A 565 -40.38 -1.95 9.84
CA LEU A 565 -40.96 -2.60 8.66
C LEU A 565 -41.42 -4.04 9.00
N PRO A 566 -42.64 -4.45 8.57
CA PRO A 566 -43.18 -5.76 8.92
C PRO A 566 -42.42 -6.89 8.21
N VAL A 567 -41.95 -7.85 9.00
CA VAL A 567 -41.66 -9.25 8.59
C VAL A 567 -40.41 -9.53 7.73
N LEU A 568 -39.72 -8.57 7.11
CA LEU A 568 -38.51 -8.89 6.31
C LEU A 568 -37.18 -8.94 7.10
N PHE A 569 -37.14 -8.47 8.36
CA PHE A 569 -35.89 -8.32 9.11
C PHE A 569 -36.07 -8.46 10.64
N ASP A 570 -36.28 -9.68 11.14
CA ASP A 570 -35.89 -9.97 12.53
C ASP A 570 -34.46 -10.49 12.57
N LEU A 571 -33.54 -9.62 12.20
CA LEU A 571 -32.14 -9.86 12.45
C LEU A 571 -31.95 -9.67 13.96
N ASP A 572 -32.13 -10.72 14.74
CA ASP A 572 -31.80 -10.75 16.17
C ASP A 572 -30.32 -11.15 16.31
N PRO A 573 -29.37 -10.19 16.33
CA PRO A 573 -28.08 -10.47 16.89
C PRO A 573 -28.30 -10.72 18.37
N ALA A 574 -28.05 -11.94 18.86
CA ALA A 574 -28.19 -12.27 20.27
C ALA A 574 -27.16 -11.51 21.14
N GLY A 575 -27.29 -10.20 21.27
CA GLY A 575 -26.23 -9.27 21.63
C GLY A 575 -26.44 -7.85 21.12
N ILE A 576 -25.34 -7.09 20.96
CA ILE A 576 -25.32 -5.66 20.62
C ILE A 576 -24.76 -5.48 19.21
N CYS A 577 -25.44 -4.72 18.36
CA CYS A 577 -24.88 -4.27 17.08
C CYS A 577 -24.16 -2.93 17.24
N ARG A 578 -22.92 -2.81 16.75
CA ARG A 578 -22.08 -1.60 16.86
C ARG A 578 -21.63 -1.03 15.51
N ALA A 579 -21.71 -1.81 14.43
CA ALA A 579 -21.36 -1.37 13.09
C ALA A 579 -22.32 -1.96 12.05
N LEU A 580 -22.70 -1.17 11.06
CA LEU A 580 -23.53 -1.58 9.94
C LEU A 580 -22.94 -1.03 8.64
N HIS A 581 -22.90 -1.84 7.60
CA HIS A 581 -22.62 -1.40 6.23
C HIS A 581 -23.64 -2.00 5.27
N ARG A 582 -24.34 -1.14 4.52
CA ARG A 582 -25.47 -1.51 3.64
C ARG A 582 -25.16 -1.18 2.19
N THR A 583 -25.34 -2.17 1.35
CA THR A 583 -25.17 -2.23 -0.11
C THR A 583 -26.48 -2.75 -0.71
N ASP A 584 -26.77 -2.52 -1.98
CA ASP A 584 -28.02 -2.94 -2.65
C ASP A 584 -28.42 -4.38 -2.37
N SER A 585 -27.48 -5.32 -2.26
CA SER A 585 -27.79 -6.74 -2.00
C SER A 585 -27.33 -7.23 -0.61
N THR A 586 -26.50 -6.45 0.07
CA THR A 586 -25.73 -6.93 1.21
C THR A 586 -25.86 -6.01 2.43
N LEU A 587 -26.09 -6.61 3.59
CA LEU A 587 -25.97 -5.99 4.90
C LEU A 587 -24.86 -6.69 5.70
N LEU A 588 -23.81 -5.95 6.04
CA LEU A 588 -22.79 -6.39 6.98
C LEU A 588 -23.11 -5.87 8.37
N VAL A 589 -23.07 -6.75 9.35
CA VAL A 589 -23.37 -6.48 10.75
C VAL A 589 -22.13 -6.77 11.59
N GLY A 590 -21.63 -5.77 12.32
CA GLY A 590 -20.53 -5.90 13.28
C GLY A 590 -21.01 -5.58 14.70
N GLY A 591 -20.51 -6.28 15.71
CA GLY A 591 -20.91 -6.03 17.09
C GLY A 591 -20.44 -7.04 18.12
N GLN A 592 -21.15 -7.08 19.24
CA GLN A 592 -20.98 -8.06 20.31
C GLN A 592 -22.18 -9.02 20.31
N PHE A 593 -22.16 -10.03 19.44
CA PHE A 593 -23.20 -11.05 19.32
C PHE A 593 -22.58 -12.41 18.96
N SER A 594 -23.30 -13.50 19.22
CA SER A 594 -22.88 -14.89 18.95
C SER A 594 -23.70 -15.58 17.86
N THR A 595 -24.86 -15.03 17.52
CA THR A 595 -25.70 -15.47 16.42
C THR A 595 -26.31 -14.25 15.74
N LEU A 596 -26.71 -14.40 14.48
CA LEU A 596 -27.59 -13.48 13.78
C LEU A 596 -28.81 -14.28 13.32
N ASN A 597 -30.01 -13.94 13.81
CA ASN A 597 -31.26 -14.66 13.49
C ASN A 597 -31.14 -16.18 13.72
N GLY A 598 -30.51 -16.58 14.83
CA GLY A 598 -30.28 -17.98 15.20
C GLY A 598 -29.14 -18.69 14.44
N VAL A 599 -28.60 -18.12 13.37
CA VAL A 599 -27.43 -18.65 12.65
C VAL A 599 -26.16 -18.30 13.44
N PRO A 600 -25.28 -19.26 13.74
CA PRO A 600 -24.00 -18.99 14.40
C PRO A 600 -23.17 -17.98 13.61
N ALA A 601 -22.89 -16.84 14.24
CA ALA A 601 -22.05 -15.79 13.68
C ALA A 601 -21.52 -14.94 14.83
N THR A 602 -20.21 -14.93 15.02
CA THR A 602 -19.58 -14.27 16.16
C THR A 602 -18.98 -12.94 15.71
N HIS A 603 -19.49 -11.84 16.26
CA HIS A 603 -19.02 -10.47 16.08
C HIS A 603 -19.13 -9.85 14.68
N VAL A 604 -19.13 -10.63 13.59
CA VAL A 604 -19.34 -10.17 12.21
C VAL A 604 -20.26 -11.14 11.47
N ALA A 605 -21.22 -10.62 10.70
CA ALA A 605 -22.11 -11.41 9.87
C ALA A 605 -22.49 -10.69 8.57
N ARG A 606 -22.80 -11.45 7.53
CA ARG A 606 -23.37 -10.96 6.28
C ARG A 606 -24.80 -11.48 6.14
N ALA A 607 -25.71 -10.60 5.74
CA ALA A 607 -27.08 -10.96 5.42
C ALA A 607 -27.51 -10.31 4.11
N HIS A 608 -28.49 -10.91 3.45
CA HIS A 608 -29.10 -10.34 2.27
C HIS A 608 -29.92 -9.10 2.66
N ALA A 609 -29.64 -7.99 1.98
CA ALA A 609 -30.12 -6.66 2.31
C ALA A 609 -31.65 -6.49 2.28
N GLN A 610 -32.39 -7.29 1.50
CA GLN A 610 -33.85 -7.20 1.35
C GLN A 610 -34.61 -8.26 2.14
N THR A 611 -33.96 -9.37 2.47
CA THR A 611 -34.65 -10.55 3.01
C THR A 611 -34.21 -10.91 4.42
N GLY A 612 -33.12 -10.29 4.91
CA GLY A 612 -32.55 -10.61 6.22
C GLY A 612 -32.00 -12.05 6.31
N VAL A 613 -31.95 -12.78 5.20
CA VAL A 613 -31.39 -14.13 5.16
C VAL A 613 -29.89 -14.03 5.42
N VAL A 614 -29.44 -14.66 6.50
CA VAL A 614 -28.02 -14.70 6.86
C VAL A 614 -27.30 -15.56 5.84
N ASP A 615 -26.20 -15.03 5.32
CA ASP A 615 -25.38 -15.70 4.33
C ASP A 615 -24.42 -16.67 5.02
N THR A 616 -24.77 -17.95 5.00
CA THR A 616 -23.96 -19.01 5.64
C THR A 616 -22.67 -19.32 4.89
N LEU A 617 -22.48 -18.80 3.67
CA LEU A 617 -21.22 -18.93 2.92
C LEU A 617 -20.20 -17.85 3.31
N PHE A 618 -20.64 -16.83 4.06
CA PHE A 618 -19.76 -15.85 4.68
C PHE A 618 -19.33 -16.32 6.07
N GLU A 619 -18.35 -17.22 6.10
CA GLU A 619 -17.73 -17.70 7.33
C GLU A 619 -16.70 -16.67 7.81
N ALA A 620 -17.19 -15.63 8.48
CA ALA A 620 -16.33 -14.58 9.01
C ALA A 620 -15.28 -15.16 9.97
N ALA A 621 -14.01 -14.87 9.68
CA ALA A 621 -12.89 -15.17 10.54
C ALA A 621 -13.19 -14.70 11.99
N PRO A 622 -13.17 -15.59 12.99
CA PRO A 622 -13.69 -15.27 14.32
C PRO A 622 -12.77 -14.29 15.05
N ALA A 623 -13.27 -13.10 15.38
CA ALA A 623 -12.60 -12.17 16.29
C ALA A 623 -12.77 -12.62 17.76
N ASP A 624 -11.77 -12.39 18.61
CA ASP A 624 -11.84 -12.72 20.04
C ASP A 624 -12.63 -11.70 20.88
N ALA A 625 -13.01 -10.57 20.28
CA ALA A 625 -13.86 -9.55 20.90
C ALA A 625 -14.72 -8.80 19.87
N ALA A 626 -15.55 -7.88 20.37
CA ALA A 626 -16.53 -7.15 19.58
C ALA A 626 -15.94 -6.36 18.40
N VAL A 627 -16.62 -6.35 17.26
CA VAL A 627 -16.33 -5.41 16.17
C VAL A 627 -17.09 -4.11 16.40
N SER A 628 -16.34 -3.01 16.51
CA SER A 628 -16.82 -1.68 16.86
C SER A 628 -16.90 -0.74 15.66
N ALA A 629 -16.13 -0.99 14.60
CA ALA A 629 -16.16 -0.26 13.35
C ALA A 629 -16.01 -1.25 12.18
N LEU A 630 -16.68 -0.96 11.06
CA LEU A 630 -16.58 -1.74 9.84
C LEU A 630 -16.68 -0.82 8.63
N VAL A 631 -15.83 -1.01 7.62
CA VAL A 631 -15.90 -0.32 6.33
C VAL A 631 -15.51 -1.28 5.22
N VAL A 632 -16.16 -1.15 4.06
CA VAL A 632 -15.79 -1.88 2.84
C VAL A 632 -15.01 -0.92 1.95
N GLN A 633 -13.84 -1.32 1.49
CA GLN A 633 -12.98 -0.54 0.60
C GLN A 633 -12.27 -1.47 -0.37
N GLY A 634 -12.36 -1.17 -1.67
CA GLY A 634 -11.82 -2.04 -2.72
C GLY A 634 -12.38 -3.46 -2.62
N SER A 635 -11.48 -4.45 -2.59
CA SER A 635 -11.81 -5.87 -2.45
C SER A 635 -11.71 -6.40 -1.02
N GLN A 636 -11.84 -5.55 0.01
CA GLN A 636 -11.70 -5.93 1.42
C GLN A 636 -12.78 -5.34 2.33
N VAL A 637 -13.11 -6.07 3.41
CA VAL A 637 -13.93 -5.60 4.54
C VAL A 637 -13.01 -5.34 5.72
N PHE A 638 -12.76 -4.08 6.07
CA PHE A 638 -11.95 -3.72 7.23
C PHE A 638 -12.81 -3.69 8.49
N ILE A 639 -12.32 -4.32 9.56
CA ILE A 639 -12.97 -4.39 10.86
C ILE A 639 -12.05 -3.78 11.93
N GLY A 640 -12.65 -3.09 12.89
CA GLY A 640 -11.97 -2.42 13.99
C GLY A 640 -12.67 -2.67 15.31
N GLY A 641 -11.93 -2.89 16.40
CA GLY A 641 -12.49 -3.13 17.73
C GLY A 641 -11.43 -3.30 18.83
N PRO A 642 -11.84 -3.67 20.05
CA PRO A 642 -10.93 -4.06 21.13
C PRO A 642 -10.32 -5.47 20.99
N PHE A 643 -10.58 -6.18 19.90
CA PHE A 643 -10.08 -7.54 19.69
C PHE A 643 -8.55 -7.57 19.60
N THR A 644 -7.96 -8.67 20.06
CA THR A 644 -6.51 -8.91 19.98
C THR A 644 -6.17 -9.98 18.96
N GLN A 645 -7.14 -10.79 18.57
CA GLN A 645 -6.98 -11.87 17.60
C GLN A 645 -8.18 -11.95 16.66
N VAL A 646 -7.92 -12.39 15.43
CA VAL A 646 -8.92 -12.81 14.44
C VAL A 646 -8.44 -14.12 13.83
N ASP A 647 -9.28 -15.15 13.82
CA ASP A 647 -8.93 -16.52 13.38
C ASP A 647 -7.69 -17.11 14.08
N GLY A 648 -7.55 -16.82 15.39
CA GLY A 648 -6.38 -17.20 16.18
C GLY A 648 -5.08 -16.47 15.83
N GLN A 649 -5.08 -15.60 14.81
CA GLN A 649 -3.95 -14.76 14.43
C GLN A 649 -3.98 -13.43 15.19
N ALA A 650 -2.81 -12.95 15.63
CA ALA A 650 -2.71 -11.66 16.28
C ALA A 650 -3.14 -10.53 15.34
N ARG A 651 -4.18 -9.80 15.73
CA ARG A 651 -4.74 -8.65 15.01
C ARG A 651 -5.13 -7.63 16.06
N HIS A 652 -4.22 -6.71 16.33
CA HIS A 652 -4.33 -5.77 17.46
C HIS A 652 -5.32 -4.64 17.16
N GLY A 653 -6.60 -4.97 17.23
CA GLY A 653 -7.72 -4.05 17.08
C GLY A 653 -8.12 -3.73 15.64
N ALA A 654 -7.33 -4.06 14.62
CA ALA A 654 -7.73 -3.93 13.21
C ALA A 654 -7.43 -5.21 12.42
N ALA A 655 -8.33 -5.59 11.52
CA ALA A 655 -8.17 -6.69 10.57
C ALA A 655 -8.92 -6.41 9.27
N ALA A 656 -8.61 -7.16 8.21
CA ALA A 656 -9.34 -7.13 6.95
C ALA A 656 -9.86 -8.54 6.64
N LEU A 657 -11.07 -8.63 6.08
CA LEU A 657 -11.72 -9.87 5.67
C LEU A 657 -12.01 -9.84 4.17
N MET A 658 -12.00 -11.02 3.55
CA MET A 658 -12.39 -11.20 2.16
C MET A 658 -13.90 -10.98 2.00
N PRO A 659 -14.36 -10.07 1.11
CA PRO A 659 -15.78 -9.71 1.02
C PRO A 659 -16.67 -10.87 0.61
N ALA A 660 -16.15 -11.86 -0.12
CA ALA A 660 -16.91 -13.01 -0.62
C ALA A 660 -17.07 -14.11 0.43
N THR A 661 -16.02 -14.43 1.16
CA THR A 661 -15.95 -15.62 2.05
C THR A 661 -15.91 -15.29 3.54
N GLY A 662 -15.50 -14.08 3.92
CA GLY A 662 -15.27 -13.72 5.33
C GLY A 662 -13.90 -14.15 5.87
N ALA A 663 -13.07 -14.82 5.06
CA ALA A 663 -11.73 -15.27 5.44
C ALA A 663 -10.79 -14.10 5.78
N LEU A 664 -9.86 -14.32 6.71
CA LEU A 664 -8.89 -13.31 7.14
C LEU A 664 -7.92 -12.96 6.00
N ALA A 665 -7.83 -11.68 5.65
CA ALA A 665 -6.87 -11.15 4.68
C ALA A 665 -5.52 -10.77 5.35
N PRO A 666 -4.41 -10.74 4.59
CA PRO A 666 -3.08 -10.38 5.10
C PRO A 666 -2.96 -8.86 5.34
N PHE A 667 -3.63 -8.38 6.38
CA PHE A 667 -3.60 -6.99 6.81
C PHE A 667 -3.30 -6.92 8.30
N ASP A 668 -2.15 -6.34 8.65
CA ASP A 668 -1.77 -5.99 10.02
C ASP A 668 -1.14 -4.59 10.05
N PRO A 669 -1.86 -3.57 10.55
CA PRO A 669 -1.34 -2.20 10.66
C PRO A 669 -0.37 -1.99 11.84
N ALA A 670 0.02 -3.05 12.55
CA ALA A 670 0.98 -3.06 13.65
C ALA A 670 0.68 -1.98 14.72
N LEU A 671 -0.57 -1.99 15.21
CA LEU A 671 -1.11 -0.98 16.12
C LEU A 671 -0.72 -1.20 17.60
N GLY A 672 -0.14 -2.36 17.93
CA GLY A 672 0.09 -2.77 19.33
C GLY A 672 -1.20 -2.71 20.17
N SER A 673 -1.11 -2.63 21.50
CA SER A 673 -2.29 -2.79 22.34
C SER A 673 -3.25 -1.59 22.34
N GLY A 674 -4.56 -1.85 22.23
CA GLY A 674 -5.62 -0.87 22.43
C GLY A 674 -6.68 -0.90 21.32
N PRO A 675 -7.86 -0.32 21.55
CA PRO A 675 -9.00 -0.52 20.67
C PRO A 675 -8.94 0.38 19.43
N VAL A 676 -9.33 -0.17 18.27
CA VAL A 676 -9.72 0.64 17.12
C VAL A 676 -11.19 1.02 17.28
N LEU A 677 -11.45 2.32 17.24
CA LEU A 677 -12.77 2.89 17.53
C LEU A 677 -13.42 3.46 16.27
N GLY A 678 -12.63 3.75 15.23
CA GLY A 678 -13.13 4.29 13.97
C GLY A 678 -12.30 3.82 12.78
N LEU A 679 -12.99 3.57 11.67
CA LEU A 679 -12.41 3.28 10.37
C LEU A 679 -13.05 4.18 9.33
N LEU A 680 -12.23 4.71 8.42
CA LEU A 680 -12.71 5.47 7.26
C LEU A 680 -11.88 5.08 6.03
N GLY A 681 -12.54 4.48 5.05
CA GLY A 681 -11.97 4.22 3.72
C GLY A 681 -12.23 5.38 2.77
N THR A 682 -11.25 5.67 1.91
CA THR A 682 -11.36 6.53 0.72
C THR A 682 -10.98 5.70 -0.50
N ASP A 683 -10.76 6.29 -1.68
CA ASP A 683 -10.30 5.51 -2.84
C ASP A 683 -8.86 4.98 -2.65
N ASP A 684 -7.99 5.78 -2.01
CA ASP A 684 -6.54 5.48 -1.92
C ASP A 684 -6.01 5.28 -0.49
N LEU A 685 -6.82 5.60 0.54
CA LEU A 685 -6.39 5.57 1.94
C LEU A 685 -7.40 4.84 2.82
N LEU A 686 -6.89 4.05 3.75
CA LEU A 686 -7.61 3.58 4.94
C LEU A 686 -7.10 4.36 6.15
N LEU A 687 -8.01 5.05 6.82
CA LEU A 687 -7.75 5.77 8.05
C LEU A 687 -8.27 4.95 9.24
N ILE A 688 -7.40 4.74 10.23
CA ILE A 688 -7.69 3.93 11.40
C ILE A 688 -7.49 4.78 12.64
N GLY A 689 -8.60 5.09 13.34
CA GLY A 689 -8.60 5.88 14.58
C GLY A 689 -8.88 5.00 15.80
N GLY A 690 -8.17 5.24 16.89
CA GLY A 690 -8.35 4.43 18.10
C GLY A 690 -7.42 4.79 19.26
N GLY A 691 -7.62 4.08 20.37
CA GLY A 691 -6.81 4.20 21.60
C GLY A 691 -5.60 3.26 21.63
N PHE A 692 -5.11 2.85 20.46
CA PHE A 692 -3.99 1.92 20.34
C PHE A 692 -2.65 2.55 20.75
N ALA A 693 -1.72 1.74 21.23
CA ALA A 693 -0.48 2.20 21.85
C ALA A 693 0.60 2.57 20.82
N GLN A 694 0.49 2.09 19.58
CA GLN A 694 1.42 2.38 18.50
C GLN A 694 0.72 2.31 17.14
N ALA A 695 1.40 2.69 16.08
CA ALA A 695 0.93 2.41 14.71
C ALA A 695 2.16 2.22 13.84
N GLN A 696 2.23 1.13 13.08
CA GLN A 696 3.43 0.74 12.33
C GLN A 696 4.67 0.60 13.24
N GLY A 697 4.51 0.10 14.48
CA GLY A 697 5.61 -0.12 15.43
C GLY A 697 6.12 1.12 16.18
N PHE A 698 5.42 2.25 16.09
CA PHE A 698 5.80 3.51 16.74
C PHE A 698 4.89 3.86 17.92
N PRO A 699 5.41 3.96 19.17
CA PRO A 699 4.60 4.21 20.36
C PRO A 699 3.95 5.61 20.41
N GLY A 700 2.79 5.72 21.05
CA GLY A 700 2.06 6.97 21.31
C GLY A 700 1.19 7.49 20.16
N ARG A 701 0.75 6.63 19.24
CA ARG A 701 -0.06 7.01 18.07
C ARG A 701 -1.52 6.62 18.27
N SER A 702 -2.47 7.48 17.89
CA SER A 702 -3.94 7.20 17.93
C SER A 702 -4.63 7.28 16.57
N LEU A 703 -3.84 7.45 15.50
CA LEU A 703 -4.27 7.52 14.12
C LEU A 703 -3.23 6.83 13.23
N ASN A 704 -3.64 5.87 12.41
CA ASN A 704 -2.84 5.22 11.37
C ASN A 704 -3.43 5.58 10.01
N VAL A 705 -2.56 5.96 9.07
CA VAL A 705 -2.92 6.21 7.68
C VAL A 705 -2.24 5.12 6.87
N HIS A 706 -3.04 4.23 6.30
CA HIS A 706 -2.56 3.19 5.41
C HIS A 706 -2.91 3.58 3.98
N ARG A 707 -1.93 3.54 3.08
CA ARG A 707 -2.23 3.64 1.65
C ARG A 707 -2.87 2.33 1.25
N ALA A 708 -4.10 2.41 0.74
CA ALA A 708 -4.66 1.31 -0.02
C ALA A 708 -3.77 1.18 -1.25
N CYS A 709 -3.04 0.07 -1.29
CA CYS A 709 -2.17 -0.27 -2.38
C CYS A 709 -2.67 -1.61 -2.89
N THR A 710 -2.71 -1.76 -4.20
CA THR A 710 -3.04 -3.03 -4.83
C THR A 710 -1.92 -3.99 -4.52
N THR A 711 -2.15 -4.87 -3.53
CA THR A 711 -1.18 -5.89 -3.15
C THR A 711 -0.96 -6.82 -4.32
N THR A 712 0.29 -6.94 -4.77
CA THR A 712 0.72 -7.92 -5.77
C THR A 712 1.30 -9.11 -5.02
N ALA A 713 1.09 -10.33 -5.53
CA ALA A 713 1.76 -11.50 -5.02
C ALA A 713 3.23 -11.45 -5.43
N TRP A 714 4.14 -11.54 -4.46
CA TRP A 714 5.58 -11.66 -4.67
C TRP A 714 6.03 -13.02 -4.19
N TYR A 715 6.82 -13.71 -4.99
CA TYR A 715 7.22 -15.10 -4.79
C TYR A 715 8.72 -15.14 -4.51
N ALA A 716 9.15 -15.95 -3.54
CA ALA A 716 10.57 -16.13 -3.22
C ALA A 716 11.34 -16.63 -4.45
N ASP A 717 12.45 -15.98 -4.79
CA ASP A 717 13.34 -16.31 -5.90
C ASP A 717 14.72 -16.63 -5.29
N ALA A 718 14.93 -17.88 -4.91
CA ALA A 718 16.11 -18.30 -4.14
C ALA A 718 17.33 -18.60 -5.03
N ASP A 719 17.14 -18.95 -6.30
CA ASP A 719 18.23 -19.19 -7.26
C ASP A 719 18.56 -17.99 -8.16
N GLY A 720 17.71 -16.97 -8.18
CA GLY A 720 17.94 -15.67 -8.81
C GLY A 720 17.65 -15.64 -10.31
N ASP A 721 16.81 -16.54 -10.83
CA ASP A 721 16.49 -16.64 -12.25
C ASP A 721 15.39 -15.66 -12.72
N GLY A 722 14.71 -15.00 -11.78
CA GLY A 722 13.64 -14.04 -12.03
C GLY A 722 12.22 -14.61 -11.95
N ARG A 723 12.06 -15.90 -11.60
CA ARG A 723 10.80 -16.57 -11.24
C ARG A 723 10.85 -16.94 -9.77
N GLY A 724 9.69 -17.12 -9.14
CA GLY A 724 9.64 -17.45 -7.72
C GLY A 724 8.62 -18.50 -7.35
N ASP A 725 8.83 -19.12 -6.20
CA ASP A 725 8.07 -20.24 -5.66
C ASP A 725 6.59 -19.86 -5.38
N PRO A 726 5.61 -20.44 -6.10
CA PRO A 726 4.18 -20.23 -5.86
C PRO A 726 3.71 -20.69 -4.47
N GLY A 727 4.43 -21.62 -3.83
CA GLY A 727 4.19 -22.08 -2.47
C GLY A 727 4.66 -21.09 -1.40
N THR A 728 5.56 -20.17 -1.74
CA THR A 728 6.18 -19.21 -0.82
C THR A 728 5.96 -17.78 -1.30
N LEU A 729 4.72 -17.30 -1.14
CA LEU A 729 4.31 -15.96 -1.56
C LEU A 729 4.08 -14.98 -0.40
N VAL A 730 4.33 -13.71 -0.68
CA VAL A 730 4.00 -12.56 0.17
C VAL A 730 3.20 -11.56 -0.64
N MET A 731 2.03 -11.17 -0.13
CA MET A 731 1.25 -10.06 -0.69
C MET A 731 1.86 -8.73 -0.22
N ALA A 732 2.48 -7.98 -1.14
CA ALA A 732 3.13 -6.70 -0.83
C ALA A 732 2.99 -5.68 -1.98
N CYS A 733 3.30 -4.42 -1.68
CA CYS A 733 3.20 -3.30 -2.62
C CYS A 733 4.38 -3.17 -3.59
N GLU A 734 5.56 -3.56 -3.12
CA GLU A 734 6.82 -3.56 -3.86
C GLU A 734 7.53 -4.87 -3.54
N ALA A 735 8.37 -5.34 -4.45
CA ALA A 735 9.13 -6.58 -4.31
C ALA A 735 9.94 -6.58 -3.00
N PRO A 736 9.64 -7.48 -2.04
CA PRO A 736 10.56 -7.74 -0.94
C PRO A 736 11.93 -8.20 -1.49
N PRO A 737 13.05 -7.94 -0.78
CA PRO A 737 14.35 -8.40 -1.24
C PRO A 737 14.38 -9.92 -1.45
N GLY A 738 14.77 -10.36 -2.64
CA GLY A 738 14.81 -11.79 -3.01
C GLY A 738 13.44 -12.37 -3.40
N MET A 739 12.49 -11.53 -3.81
CA MET A 739 11.20 -11.97 -4.33
C MET A 739 10.87 -11.29 -5.67
N VAL A 740 10.13 -12.00 -6.53
CA VAL A 740 9.75 -11.56 -7.89
C VAL A 740 8.25 -11.71 -8.10
N ALA A 741 7.71 -11.01 -9.11
CA ALA A 741 6.27 -11.00 -9.37
C ALA A 741 5.79 -12.24 -10.13
N ASP A 742 6.71 -12.96 -10.77
CA ASP A 742 6.42 -14.13 -11.59
C ASP A 742 6.47 -15.39 -10.71
N GLY A 743 5.31 -15.91 -10.29
CA GLY A 743 5.19 -17.07 -9.42
C GLY A 743 5.25 -18.43 -10.13
N THR A 744 6.00 -18.50 -11.23
CA THR A 744 6.03 -19.67 -12.12
C THR A 744 7.28 -20.52 -11.92
N ASP A 745 7.82 -20.57 -10.71
CA ASP A 745 8.93 -21.46 -10.40
C ASP A 745 8.42 -22.81 -9.85
N CYS A 746 8.77 -23.89 -10.54
CA CYS A 746 8.43 -25.24 -10.14
C CYS A 746 9.42 -25.86 -9.15
N ASN A 747 10.64 -25.32 -9.05
CA ASN A 747 11.67 -25.73 -8.10
C ASN A 747 12.67 -24.59 -7.86
N ASP A 748 12.48 -23.85 -6.76
CA ASP A 748 13.24 -22.66 -6.32
C ASP A 748 14.74 -22.90 -6.01
N GLY A 749 15.26 -24.08 -6.33
CA GLY A 749 16.69 -24.39 -6.29
C GLY A 749 17.31 -24.66 -7.67
N ASP A 750 16.53 -24.55 -8.75
CA ASP A 750 16.93 -24.86 -10.12
C ASP A 750 16.20 -23.98 -11.17
N GLY A 751 16.85 -22.90 -11.61
CA GLY A 751 16.31 -21.93 -12.57
C GLY A 751 16.07 -22.45 -13.99
N ALA A 752 16.15 -23.77 -14.20
CA ALA A 752 15.67 -24.46 -15.39
C ALA A 752 14.26 -25.06 -15.20
N SER A 753 13.62 -24.90 -14.05
CA SER A 753 12.38 -25.59 -13.67
C SER A 753 11.19 -24.63 -13.56
N TYR A 754 10.51 -24.34 -14.68
CA TYR A 754 9.32 -23.49 -14.74
C TYR A 754 8.28 -24.03 -15.74
N PRO A 755 6.99 -23.67 -15.67
CA PRO A 755 5.99 -24.05 -16.65
C PRO A 755 6.42 -23.65 -18.08
N GLY A 756 6.50 -24.62 -18.98
CA GLY A 756 7.04 -24.45 -20.33
C GLY A 756 8.54 -24.72 -20.47
N ALA A 757 9.25 -25.02 -19.39
CA ALA A 757 10.61 -25.55 -19.46
C ALA A 757 10.57 -27.02 -19.89
N SER A 758 11.57 -27.42 -20.67
CA SER A 758 11.73 -28.81 -21.10
C SER A 758 11.96 -29.70 -19.89
N CYS A 759 11.16 -30.73 -19.75
CA CYS A 759 11.35 -31.83 -18.82
C CYS A 759 11.34 -33.16 -19.59
N ASP A 760 11.53 -34.27 -18.88
CA ASP A 760 11.41 -35.62 -19.41
C ASP A 760 10.73 -36.44 -18.30
N ASP A 761 9.48 -36.84 -18.51
CA ASP A 761 8.70 -37.64 -17.55
C ASP A 761 9.05 -39.14 -17.66
N GLY A 762 9.95 -39.50 -18.58
CA GLY A 762 10.34 -40.86 -18.86
C GLY A 762 9.30 -41.65 -19.66
N ASP A 763 8.23 -41.02 -20.16
CA ASP A 763 7.24 -41.65 -21.03
C ASP A 763 7.73 -41.61 -22.50
N PRO A 764 8.07 -42.77 -23.11
CA PRO A 764 8.53 -42.80 -24.50
C PRO A 764 7.42 -42.47 -25.53
N TYR A 765 6.18 -42.25 -25.10
CA TYR A 765 5.01 -42.03 -25.96
C TYR A 765 4.55 -40.57 -26.00
N THR A 766 5.16 -39.68 -25.23
CA THR A 766 4.97 -38.23 -25.31
C THR A 766 6.17 -37.56 -25.99
N THR A 767 5.96 -36.36 -26.53
CA THR A 767 7.05 -35.55 -27.10
C THR A 767 6.92 -34.11 -26.63
N ASN A 768 8.07 -33.45 -26.44
CA ASN A 768 8.18 -32.12 -25.86
C ASN A 768 7.49 -32.04 -24.50
N ASP A 769 7.96 -32.83 -23.54
CA ASP A 769 7.44 -32.71 -22.18
C ASP A 769 7.82 -31.34 -21.65
N LEU A 770 6.80 -30.58 -21.33
CA LEU A 770 6.95 -29.30 -20.69
C LEU A 770 6.38 -29.46 -19.29
N LEU A 771 7.00 -28.79 -18.32
CA LEU A 771 6.33 -28.58 -17.04
C LEU A 771 5.03 -27.81 -17.32
N ASP A 772 3.91 -28.36 -16.86
CA ASP A 772 2.62 -27.69 -16.96
C ASP A 772 2.47 -26.63 -15.84
N ASN A 773 1.32 -25.95 -15.81
CA ASN A 773 1.04 -24.93 -14.78
C ASN A 773 0.92 -25.53 -13.37
N ALA A 774 0.85 -26.85 -13.22
CA ALA A 774 0.86 -27.56 -11.95
C ALA A 774 2.26 -28.11 -11.61
N CYS A 775 3.29 -27.72 -12.37
CA CYS A 775 4.67 -28.19 -12.22
C CYS A 775 4.81 -29.70 -12.34
N GLN A 776 3.93 -30.30 -13.13
CA GLN A 776 3.99 -31.70 -13.51
C GLN A 776 4.61 -31.77 -14.89
N CYS A 777 5.58 -32.66 -15.05
CA CYS A 777 6.09 -32.95 -16.38
C CYS A 777 4.99 -33.68 -17.14
N ALA A 778 4.42 -33.01 -18.13
CA ALA A 778 3.28 -33.50 -18.87
C ALA A 778 3.58 -33.48 -20.35
N GLY A 779 3.54 -34.66 -20.95
CA GLY A 779 3.69 -34.82 -22.37
C GLY A 779 2.55 -34.26 -23.21
N THR A 780 2.88 -33.70 -24.37
CA THR A 780 1.87 -33.14 -25.28
C THR A 780 1.15 -34.25 -26.07
N THR A 781 -0.18 -34.30 -26.01
CA THR A 781 -1.01 -35.24 -26.81
C THR A 781 -1.49 -34.60 -28.12
N VAL A 782 -1.87 -35.45 -29.09
CA VAL A 782 -2.53 -35.02 -30.33
C VAL A 782 -4.01 -35.37 -30.28
N GLN A 783 -4.86 -34.55 -30.90
CA GLN A 783 -6.32 -34.72 -30.88
C GLN A 783 -6.84 -35.19 -32.23
N LEU A 784 -7.84 -36.07 -32.19
CA LEU A 784 -8.50 -36.60 -33.39
C LEU A 784 -10.03 -36.52 -33.25
N LEU A 785 -10.66 -35.91 -34.25
CA LEU A 785 -12.10 -35.89 -34.44
C LEU A 785 -12.46 -36.97 -35.46
N VAL A 786 -13.16 -38.02 -35.05
CA VAL A 786 -13.60 -39.09 -35.95
C VAL A 786 -15.12 -39.16 -35.97
N LYS A 787 -15.72 -39.25 -37.16
CA LYS A 787 -17.15 -39.55 -37.32
C LYS A 787 -17.35 -40.81 -38.15
N ALA A 788 -18.09 -41.78 -37.62
CA ALA A 788 -18.39 -43.06 -38.25
C ALA A 788 -19.73 -43.61 -37.79
N PHE A 789 -20.38 -44.43 -38.62
CA PHE A 789 -21.64 -45.07 -38.30
C PHE A 789 -21.53 -46.59 -38.43
N LEU A 790 -22.24 -47.33 -37.59
CA LEU A 790 -22.32 -48.79 -37.61
C LEU A 790 -23.61 -49.23 -38.33
N GLY A 791 -23.49 -50.06 -39.37
CA GLY A 791 -24.63 -50.42 -40.22
C GLY A 791 -25.73 -51.25 -39.56
N GLY A 792 -25.47 -51.88 -38.41
CA GLY A 792 -26.47 -52.59 -37.62
C GLY A 792 -27.50 -51.65 -36.97
N PRO A 793 -27.08 -50.73 -36.07
CA PRO A 793 -27.97 -49.81 -35.37
C PRO A 793 -28.37 -48.59 -36.21
N TYR A 794 -27.77 -48.36 -37.38
CA TYR A 794 -28.05 -47.18 -38.21
C TYR A 794 -29.42 -47.23 -38.90
N GLY A 795 -30.15 -46.10 -38.87
CA GLY A 795 -31.40 -45.91 -39.61
C GLY A 795 -32.71 -45.68 -38.83
N PRO A 796 -32.81 -45.63 -37.48
CA PRO A 796 -34.07 -45.29 -36.81
C PRO A 796 -34.51 -43.83 -37.03
N LEU A 797 -33.56 -42.93 -37.29
CA LEU A 797 -33.76 -41.53 -37.72
C LEU A 797 -32.69 -41.18 -38.77
N PRO A 798 -32.88 -40.14 -39.61
CA PRO A 798 -31.86 -39.70 -40.55
C PRO A 798 -30.55 -39.38 -39.81
N ASN A 799 -29.42 -39.94 -40.30
CA ASN A 799 -28.08 -39.71 -39.74
C ASN A 799 -27.94 -40.07 -38.25
N MET A 800 -28.60 -41.14 -37.81
CA MET A 800 -28.63 -41.51 -36.40
C MET A 800 -28.61 -43.04 -36.22
N MET A 801 -27.90 -43.51 -35.21
CA MET A 801 -27.91 -44.89 -34.72
C MET A 801 -28.91 -45.08 -33.58
N ALA A 802 -29.32 -46.32 -33.36
CA ALA A 802 -30.02 -46.75 -32.15
C ALA A 802 -29.02 -46.93 -30.99
N ASP A 803 -29.43 -46.58 -29.77
CA ASP A 803 -28.67 -46.77 -28.52
C ASP A 803 -29.31 -47.84 -27.62
N GLY A 804 -29.82 -48.92 -28.22
CA GLY A 804 -30.53 -49.99 -27.51
C GLY A 804 -29.72 -50.59 -26.36
N MET A 805 -28.42 -50.83 -26.59
CA MET A 805 -27.47 -51.27 -25.57
C MET A 805 -27.42 -50.35 -24.35
N ARG A 806 -27.28 -49.04 -24.56
CA ARG A 806 -27.18 -48.04 -23.48
C ARG A 806 -28.50 -47.94 -22.73
N ASN A 807 -29.63 -47.90 -23.45
CA ASN A 807 -30.95 -47.85 -22.85
C ASN A 807 -31.27 -49.10 -22.00
N ALA A 808 -30.70 -50.25 -22.36
CA ALA A 808 -30.79 -51.48 -21.58
C ALA A 808 -29.76 -51.58 -20.43
N GLY A 809 -28.86 -50.61 -20.28
CA GLY A 809 -27.79 -50.62 -19.27
C GLY A 809 -26.71 -51.69 -19.53
N LEU A 810 -26.52 -52.08 -20.80
CA LEU A 810 -25.66 -53.21 -21.19
C LEU A 810 -24.28 -52.78 -21.72
N VAL A 811 -24.04 -51.48 -21.98
CA VAL A 811 -22.71 -50.99 -22.36
C VAL A 811 -21.77 -51.12 -21.16
N PRO A 812 -20.66 -51.87 -21.24
CA PRO A 812 -19.75 -52.07 -20.12
C PRO A 812 -19.03 -50.76 -19.78
N LEU A 813 -18.72 -50.58 -18.48
CA LEU A 813 -17.99 -49.41 -17.99
C LEU A 813 -16.48 -49.51 -18.26
N THR A 814 -15.97 -50.68 -18.59
CA THR A 814 -14.58 -50.90 -19.01
C THR A 814 -14.59 -51.37 -20.46
N GLU A 815 -13.60 -50.94 -21.23
CA GLU A 815 -13.48 -51.31 -22.63
C GLU A 815 -13.44 -52.84 -22.81
N PRO A 816 -14.14 -53.38 -23.81
CA PRO A 816 -14.27 -54.82 -24.00
C PRO A 816 -13.14 -55.44 -24.83
N TYR A 817 -12.33 -54.64 -25.53
CA TYR A 817 -11.41 -55.10 -26.56
C TYR A 817 -10.25 -55.92 -25.98
N THR A 818 -9.75 -55.57 -24.80
CA THR A 818 -8.77 -56.42 -24.08
C THR A 818 -9.34 -57.82 -23.81
N ALA A 819 -10.57 -57.91 -23.29
CA ALA A 819 -11.21 -59.19 -22.99
C ALA A 819 -11.55 -59.99 -24.26
N LEU A 820 -11.77 -59.30 -25.38
CA LEU A 820 -12.01 -59.89 -26.70
C LEU A 820 -10.72 -60.27 -27.44
N GLY A 821 -9.55 -60.05 -26.85
CA GLY A 821 -8.25 -60.47 -27.39
C GLY A 821 -7.66 -59.52 -28.44
N PHE A 822 -8.14 -58.27 -28.50
CA PHE A 822 -7.49 -57.25 -29.32
C PHE A 822 -6.14 -56.88 -28.71
N THR A 823 -5.14 -56.68 -29.57
CA THR A 823 -3.81 -56.27 -29.12
C THR A 823 -3.72 -54.75 -29.10
N HIS A 824 -3.60 -54.18 -27.91
CA HIS A 824 -3.26 -52.79 -27.75
C HIS A 824 -1.76 -52.56 -28.06
N GLN A 825 -1.44 -51.46 -28.74
CA GLN A 825 -0.09 -51.06 -29.11
C GLN A 825 0.18 -49.66 -28.58
N ALA A 826 1.34 -49.47 -27.94
CA ALA A 826 1.80 -48.25 -27.25
C ALA A 826 0.87 -47.72 -26.14
N GLN A 827 -0.45 -47.79 -26.34
CA GLN A 827 -1.49 -47.16 -25.55
C GLN A 827 -2.78 -48.00 -25.54
N GLY A 828 -3.56 -47.78 -24.48
CA GLY A 828 -4.86 -48.40 -24.27
C GLY A 828 -4.79 -49.80 -23.66
N GLY A 829 -5.96 -50.34 -23.36
CA GLY A 829 -6.17 -51.57 -22.62
C GLY A 829 -6.56 -51.24 -21.18
N GLY A 830 -7.81 -51.52 -20.83
CA GLY A 830 -8.36 -51.23 -19.50
C GLY A 830 -8.98 -49.83 -19.34
N GLU A 831 -9.19 -49.07 -20.42
CA GLU A 831 -9.94 -47.81 -20.37
C GLU A 831 -11.30 -48.01 -19.70
N ALA A 832 -11.70 -47.06 -18.84
CA ALA A 832 -12.96 -47.12 -18.11
C ALA A 832 -13.66 -45.77 -18.09
N ILE A 833 -14.99 -45.81 -18.06
CA ILE A 833 -15.86 -44.63 -18.10
C ILE A 833 -16.66 -44.49 -16.80
N ALA A 834 -16.99 -43.26 -16.44
CA ALA A 834 -17.89 -43.01 -15.33
C ALA A 834 -19.33 -43.42 -15.70
N PRO A 835 -20.13 -43.98 -14.77
CA PRO A 835 -21.53 -44.33 -15.03
C PRO A 835 -22.38 -43.18 -15.57
N ALA A 836 -22.04 -41.92 -15.22
CA ALA A 836 -22.72 -40.72 -15.68
C ALA A 836 -22.65 -40.54 -17.21
N VAL A 837 -21.60 -41.03 -17.88
CA VAL A 837 -21.45 -40.95 -19.35
C VAL A 837 -22.60 -41.65 -20.05
N LEU A 838 -23.06 -42.79 -19.53
CA LEU A 838 -24.18 -43.56 -20.11
C LEU A 838 -25.57 -42.98 -19.79
N SER A 839 -25.63 -41.94 -18.94
CA SER A 839 -26.89 -41.24 -18.63
C SER A 839 -27.30 -40.24 -19.71
N VAL A 840 -26.39 -39.88 -20.61
CA VAL A 840 -26.64 -38.97 -21.74
C VAL A 840 -27.62 -39.60 -22.72
N THR A 841 -28.57 -38.79 -23.21
CA THR A 841 -29.61 -39.18 -24.18
C THR A 841 -29.59 -38.25 -25.39
N GLY A 842 -30.30 -38.61 -26.47
CA GLY A 842 -30.33 -37.81 -27.70
C GLY A 842 -29.14 -38.11 -28.62
N PRO A 843 -28.74 -37.19 -29.53
CA PRO A 843 -27.66 -37.40 -30.49
C PRO A 843 -26.32 -37.84 -29.87
N GLU A 844 -26.00 -37.28 -28.71
CA GLU A 844 -24.76 -37.53 -27.96
C GLU A 844 -24.78 -38.83 -27.13
N ALA A 845 -25.87 -39.60 -27.17
CA ALA A 845 -25.97 -40.82 -26.39
C ALA A 845 -24.98 -41.88 -26.90
N ILE A 846 -24.32 -42.59 -25.99
CA ILE A 846 -23.39 -43.65 -26.36
C ILE A 846 -24.13 -44.84 -26.98
N VAL A 847 -23.67 -45.30 -28.13
CA VAL A 847 -24.11 -46.52 -28.82
C VAL A 847 -23.27 -47.71 -28.34
N ASP A 848 -21.95 -47.60 -28.44
CA ASP A 848 -21.01 -48.66 -28.04
C ASP A 848 -19.56 -48.14 -27.93
N TRP A 849 -18.65 -49.02 -27.52
CA TRP A 849 -17.20 -48.86 -27.61
C TRP A 849 -16.68 -49.12 -29.03
N VAL A 850 -15.67 -48.38 -29.47
CA VAL A 850 -14.92 -48.57 -30.74
C VAL A 850 -13.41 -48.63 -30.47
N PHE A 851 -12.66 -49.27 -31.35
CA PHE A 851 -11.21 -49.46 -31.22
C PHE A 851 -10.48 -48.73 -32.34
N LEU A 852 -9.78 -47.66 -31.98
CA LEU A 852 -9.05 -46.81 -32.92
C LEU A 852 -7.60 -47.28 -33.02
N GLU A 853 -7.06 -47.31 -34.24
CA GLU A 853 -5.65 -47.64 -34.51
C GLU A 853 -4.99 -46.49 -35.28
N VAL A 854 -3.81 -46.07 -34.80
CA VAL A 854 -2.89 -45.19 -35.51
C VAL A 854 -1.84 -46.06 -36.19
N ARG A 855 -1.75 -45.97 -37.52
CA ARG A 855 -0.90 -46.82 -38.35
C ARG A 855 0.16 -46.00 -39.06
N SER A 856 1.31 -46.63 -39.33
CA SER A 856 2.44 -45.99 -39.99
C SER A 856 2.06 -45.46 -41.38
N ALA A 857 2.46 -44.23 -41.69
CA ALA A 857 2.31 -43.62 -43.01
C ALA A 857 3.08 -44.37 -44.12
N THR A 858 4.20 -45.01 -43.79
CA THR A 858 5.08 -45.66 -44.78
C THR A 858 4.83 -47.15 -44.89
N ASN A 859 4.36 -47.80 -43.82
CA ASN A 859 3.94 -49.20 -43.81
C ASN A 859 2.59 -49.35 -43.09
N PRO A 860 1.46 -49.21 -43.79
CA PRO A 860 0.13 -49.20 -43.18
C PRO A 860 -0.26 -50.49 -42.44
N ALA A 861 0.46 -51.60 -42.61
CA ALA A 861 0.26 -52.83 -41.84
C ALA A 861 0.76 -52.72 -40.38
N THR A 862 1.67 -51.78 -40.10
CA THR A 862 2.21 -51.56 -38.75
C THR A 862 1.31 -50.62 -37.95
N VAL A 863 0.72 -51.15 -36.88
CA VAL A 863 0.00 -50.37 -35.86
C VAL A 863 1.02 -49.77 -34.90
N LEU A 864 0.98 -48.45 -34.73
CA LEU A 864 1.90 -47.68 -33.89
C LEU A 864 1.27 -47.33 -32.53
N ALA A 865 -0.03 -47.03 -32.51
CA ALA A 865 -0.77 -46.80 -31.28
C ALA A 865 -2.22 -47.27 -31.41
N THR A 866 -2.88 -47.55 -30.29
CA THR A 866 -4.30 -47.91 -30.24
C THR A 866 -5.03 -47.19 -29.12
N ARG A 867 -6.35 -47.01 -29.25
CA ARG A 867 -7.18 -46.47 -28.17
C ARG A 867 -8.61 -46.99 -28.22
N SER A 868 -9.15 -47.42 -27.09
CA SER A 868 -10.57 -47.72 -26.96
C SER A 868 -11.35 -46.42 -26.69
N CYS A 869 -12.32 -46.12 -27.53
CA CYS A 869 -13.10 -44.87 -27.52
C CYS A 869 -14.60 -45.17 -27.50
N LEU A 870 -15.43 -44.14 -27.34
CA LEU A 870 -16.88 -44.26 -27.34
C LEU A 870 -17.48 -43.76 -28.65
N LEU A 871 -18.53 -44.41 -29.12
CA LEU A 871 -19.28 -44.00 -30.30
C LEU A 871 -20.65 -43.46 -29.90
N GLN A 872 -20.98 -42.24 -30.32
CA GLN A 872 -22.27 -41.60 -30.08
C GLN A 872 -23.30 -41.91 -31.18
N ARG A 873 -24.59 -41.69 -30.91
CA ARG A 873 -25.68 -42.01 -31.85
C ARG A 873 -25.61 -41.22 -33.16
N ASP A 874 -25.12 -39.99 -33.11
CA ASP A 874 -24.96 -39.14 -34.29
C ASP A 874 -23.69 -39.46 -35.09
N GLY A 875 -22.89 -40.43 -34.62
CA GLY A 875 -21.71 -40.95 -35.29
C GLY A 875 -20.38 -40.40 -34.80
N ASP A 876 -20.36 -39.43 -33.87
CA ASP A 876 -19.09 -38.93 -33.33
C ASP A 876 -18.40 -39.99 -32.45
N VAL A 877 -17.10 -40.12 -32.65
CA VAL A 877 -16.22 -40.93 -31.79
C VAL A 877 -15.52 -39.99 -30.83
N VAL A 878 -15.76 -40.21 -29.55
CA VAL A 878 -15.36 -39.34 -28.45
C VAL A 878 -14.51 -40.10 -27.44
N ASP A 879 -13.80 -39.34 -26.63
CA ASP A 879 -12.98 -39.87 -25.55
C ASP A 879 -13.82 -40.39 -24.37
N LEU A 880 -13.17 -40.86 -23.30
CA LEU A 880 -13.79 -41.54 -22.16
C LEU A 880 -14.77 -40.68 -21.34
N ASP A 881 -14.74 -39.36 -21.52
CA ASP A 881 -15.73 -38.44 -20.92
C ASP A 881 -17.07 -38.41 -21.68
N GLY A 882 -17.13 -39.03 -22.86
CA GLY A 882 -18.31 -39.07 -23.72
C GLY A 882 -18.54 -37.81 -24.54
N THR A 883 -17.59 -36.86 -24.58
CA THR A 883 -17.76 -35.58 -25.30
C THR A 883 -16.50 -35.04 -25.99
N SER A 884 -15.31 -35.27 -25.44
CA SER A 884 -14.07 -34.69 -25.95
C SER A 884 -13.60 -35.39 -27.23
N PRO A 885 -12.83 -34.69 -28.10
CA PRO A 885 -12.07 -35.34 -29.16
C PRO A 885 -11.16 -36.42 -28.59
N VAL A 886 -10.85 -37.44 -29.40
CA VAL A 886 -10.00 -38.54 -28.97
C VAL A 886 -8.56 -38.06 -28.79
N HIS A 887 -8.01 -38.22 -27.58
CA HIS A 887 -6.61 -37.93 -27.31
C HIS A 887 -5.73 -39.14 -27.63
N LEU A 888 -4.69 -38.93 -28.42
CA LEU A 888 -3.71 -39.93 -28.81
C LEU A 888 -2.32 -39.46 -28.38
N TYR A 889 -1.47 -40.38 -27.95
CA TYR A 889 -0.11 -40.10 -27.55
C TYR A 889 0.80 -40.76 -28.56
N VAL A 890 0.94 -40.05 -29.67
CA VAL A 890 1.87 -40.36 -30.75
C VAL A 890 2.61 -39.07 -31.10
N PRO A 891 3.85 -39.17 -31.60
CA PRO A 891 4.58 -38.00 -32.08
C PRO A 891 3.81 -37.22 -33.14
N THR A 892 4.17 -35.94 -33.32
CA THR A 892 3.66 -35.16 -34.44
C THR A 892 4.10 -35.80 -35.76
N GLY A 893 3.15 -36.00 -36.69
CA GLY A 893 3.47 -36.66 -37.96
C GLY A 893 2.26 -37.04 -38.79
N GLU A 894 2.53 -37.71 -39.91
CA GLU A 894 1.52 -38.25 -40.82
C GLU A 894 1.18 -39.70 -40.45
N TYR A 895 -0.10 -40.03 -40.36
CA TYR A 895 -0.58 -41.36 -39.97
C TYR A 895 -1.79 -41.82 -40.77
N HIS A 896 -1.93 -43.13 -40.97
CA HIS A 896 -3.22 -43.72 -41.35
C HIS A 896 -4.05 -43.96 -40.10
N ILE A 897 -5.36 -43.64 -40.16
CA ILE A 897 -6.29 -43.84 -39.06
C ILE A 897 -7.23 -44.98 -39.42
N ALA A 898 -7.30 -46.01 -38.57
CA ALA A 898 -8.26 -47.10 -38.71
C ALA A 898 -9.23 -47.14 -37.53
N LEU A 899 -10.48 -47.50 -37.80
CA LEU A 899 -11.52 -47.70 -36.82
C LEU A 899 -12.03 -49.14 -36.91
N ARG A 900 -12.05 -49.81 -35.78
CA ARG A 900 -12.56 -51.18 -35.62
C ARG A 900 -13.70 -51.19 -34.62
N HIS A 901 -14.50 -52.24 -34.71
CA HIS A 901 -15.60 -52.50 -33.79
C HIS A 901 -15.70 -54.01 -33.55
N ARG A 902 -16.29 -54.41 -32.43
CA ARG A 902 -16.31 -55.83 -31.98
C ARG A 902 -16.91 -56.81 -32.99
N ASN A 903 -17.88 -56.37 -33.79
CA ASN A 903 -18.62 -57.23 -34.73
C ASN A 903 -18.95 -56.57 -36.09
N HIS A 904 -18.18 -55.55 -36.47
CA HIS A 904 -18.28 -54.91 -37.78
C HIS A 904 -16.91 -54.94 -38.47
N LEU A 905 -16.91 -55.00 -39.81
CA LEU A 905 -15.67 -54.91 -40.57
C LEU A 905 -15.03 -53.53 -40.40
N PRO A 906 -13.71 -53.47 -40.16
CA PRO A 906 -13.02 -52.23 -39.90
C PRO A 906 -12.79 -51.40 -41.18
N VAL A 907 -12.46 -50.12 -40.99
CA VAL A 907 -12.14 -49.16 -42.06
C VAL A 907 -10.84 -48.43 -41.73
N MET A 908 -10.06 -48.06 -42.75
CA MET A 908 -8.89 -47.18 -42.62
C MET A 908 -8.92 -46.06 -43.66
N THR A 909 -8.36 -44.91 -43.33
CA THR A 909 -8.15 -43.82 -44.29
C THR A 909 -7.23 -44.27 -45.45
N GLY A 910 -7.60 -43.92 -46.67
CA GLY A 910 -6.79 -44.19 -47.88
C GLY A 910 -5.58 -43.26 -48.00
N THR A 911 -5.67 -42.06 -47.40
CA THR A 911 -4.57 -41.09 -47.29
C THR A 911 -4.21 -40.87 -45.82
N THR A 912 -3.00 -40.40 -45.56
CA THR A 912 -2.55 -40.04 -44.21
C THR A 912 -3.24 -38.78 -43.71
N ARG A 913 -3.16 -38.58 -42.39
CA ARG A 913 -3.59 -37.39 -41.66
C ARG A 913 -2.43 -36.88 -40.81
N THR A 914 -2.20 -35.58 -40.85
CA THR A 914 -1.29 -34.89 -39.95
C THR A 914 -1.90 -34.85 -38.56
N LEU A 915 -1.22 -35.42 -37.57
CA LEU A 915 -1.54 -35.27 -36.16
C LEU A 915 -0.50 -34.34 -35.53
N GLN A 916 -0.95 -33.30 -34.85
CA GLN A 916 -0.09 -32.34 -34.17
C GLN A 916 -0.80 -31.75 -32.93
N PRO A 917 -0.05 -31.32 -31.91
CA PRO A 917 -0.61 -30.68 -30.73
C PRO A 917 -1.45 -29.44 -31.05
N GLY A 918 -2.54 -29.25 -30.30
CA GLY A 918 -3.38 -28.04 -30.38
C GLY A 918 -4.25 -27.92 -31.63
N VAL A 919 -4.19 -28.86 -32.58
CA VAL A 919 -5.04 -28.88 -33.78
C VAL A 919 -5.63 -30.27 -33.96
N ALA A 920 -6.92 -30.42 -33.68
CA ALA A 920 -7.61 -31.69 -33.87
C ALA A 920 -7.73 -32.05 -35.35
N ALA A 921 -7.18 -33.19 -35.76
CA ALA A 921 -7.31 -33.68 -37.12
C ALA A 921 -8.68 -34.33 -37.33
N GLU A 922 -9.34 -34.07 -38.47
CA GLU A 922 -10.69 -34.58 -38.76
C GLU A 922 -10.65 -35.81 -39.69
N VAL A 923 -11.37 -36.87 -39.32
CA VAL A 923 -11.59 -38.09 -40.13
C VAL A 923 -13.08 -38.41 -40.21
N ARG A 924 -13.64 -38.26 -41.41
CA ARG A 924 -15.08 -38.41 -41.68
C ARG A 924 -15.38 -39.65 -42.50
N PHE A 925 -15.59 -40.80 -41.84
CA PHE A 925 -15.91 -42.04 -42.55
C PHE A 925 -17.35 -42.04 -43.10
N ASP A 926 -18.24 -41.24 -42.52
CA ASP A 926 -19.63 -41.05 -42.93
C ASP A 926 -19.80 -40.44 -44.34
N LEU A 927 -18.80 -39.70 -44.83
CA LEU A 927 -18.89 -38.98 -46.10
C LEU A 927 -18.39 -39.82 -47.29
N PRO A 928 -19.13 -39.91 -48.42
CA PRO A 928 -18.69 -40.62 -49.63
C PRO A 928 -17.33 -40.16 -50.19
N ALA A 929 -16.97 -38.90 -49.96
CA ALA A 929 -15.74 -38.28 -50.46
C ALA A 929 -14.47 -38.76 -49.73
N THR A 930 -14.57 -39.31 -48.53
CA THR A 930 -13.39 -39.72 -47.77
C THR A 930 -12.77 -40.97 -48.39
N ALA A 931 -11.55 -40.85 -48.92
CA ALA A 931 -10.82 -41.99 -49.45
C ALA A 931 -10.54 -43.01 -48.34
N THR A 932 -10.83 -44.28 -48.60
CA THR A 932 -10.57 -45.40 -47.69
C THR A 932 -9.56 -46.35 -48.31
N TYR A 933 -8.90 -47.16 -47.48
CA TYR A 933 -8.08 -48.26 -47.97
C TYR A 933 -8.97 -49.33 -48.62
N GLY A 934 -8.55 -49.83 -49.79
CA GLY A 934 -9.37 -50.74 -50.60
C GLY A 934 -10.49 -50.03 -51.38
N SER A 935 -11.41 -50.79 -51.98
CA SER A 935 -12.43 -50.25 -52.90
C SER A 935 -13.87 -50.31 -52.37
N ASN A 936 -14.13 -51.06 -51.29
CA ASN A 936 -15.47 -51.31 -50.74
C ASN A 936 -15.49 -51.42 -49.20
N ALA A 937 -14.69 -50.59 -48.54
CA ALA A 937 -14.50 -50.64 -47.08
C ALA A 937 -15.76 -50.32 -46.26
N LEU A 938 -16.70 -49.55 -46.83
CA LEU A 938 -17.92 -49.10 -46.16
C LEU A 938 -19.15 -49.39 -47.03
N ARG A 939 -20.33 -49.44 -46.40
CA ARG A 939 -21.63 -49.55 -47.06
C ARG A 939 -22.24 -48.17 -47.22
N ASP A 940 -22.71 -47.84 -48.42
CA ASP A 940 -23.50 -46.63 -48.63
C ASP A 940 -24.99 -46.89 -48.34
N ILE A 941 -25.59 -46.02 -47.53
CA ILE A 941 -27.02 -45.98 -47.25
C ILE A 941 -27.48 -44.55 -47.52
N ALA A 942 -28.05 -44.32 -48.71
CA ALA A 942 -28.58 -43.04 -49.12
C ALA A 942 -27.58 -41.86 -48.98
N GLY A 943 -26.31 -42.10 -49.33
CA GLY A 943 -25.25 -41.08 -49.29
C GLY A 943 -24.53 -40.95 -47.95
N VAL A 944 -24.90 -41.72 -46.93
CA VAL A 944 -24.11 -41.89 -45.70
C VAL A 944 -23.41 -43.23 -45.73
N ARG A 945 -22.11 -43.22 -45.44
CA ARG A 945 -21.31 -44.44 -45.37
C ARG A 945 -21.25 -44.98 -43.94
N VAL A 946 -21.47 -46.28 -43.80
CA VAL A 946 -21.49 -47.02 -42.53
C VAL A 946 -20.56 -48.23 -42.60
N LEU A 947 -20.02 -48.66 -41.45
CA LEU A 947 -19.24 -49.89 -41.36
C LEU A 947 -20.14 -51.10 -41.65
N TRP A 948 -19.59 -52.11 -42.32
CA TRP A 948 -20.32 -53.34 -42.62
C TRP A 948 -20.54 -54.15 -41.33
N ALA A 949 -21.79 -54.37 -40.96
CA ALA A 949 -22.15 -55.22 -39.84
C ALA A 949 -22.00 -56.71 -40.18
N GLY A 950 -21.76 -57.55 -39.16
CA GLY A 950 -21.95 -58.99 -39.28
C GLY A 950 -20.74 -59.88 -39.06
N ASP A 951 -19.61 -59.34 -38.60
CA ASP A 951 -18.40 -60.12 -38.29
C ASP A 951 -18.51 -60.70 -36.86
N ALA A 952 -19.37 -61.71 -36.68
CA ALA A 952 -19.77 -62.18 -35.35
C ALA A 952 -18.65 -62.93 -34.60
N ASN A 953 -17.55 -63.29 -35.26
CA ASN A 953 -16.37 -63.91 -34.66
C ASN A 953 -15.12 -63.01 -34.68
N GLY A 954 -15.21 -61.81 -35.26
CA GLY A 954 -14.09 -60.88 -35.34
C GLY A 954 -12.94 -61.33 -36.23
N ASN A 955 -13.16 -62.25 -37.18
CA ASN A 955 -12.10 -62.78 -38.04
C ASN A 955 -11.82 -61.90 -39.28
N GLY A 956 -12.52 -60.77 -39.43
CA GLY A 956 -12.39 -59.87 -40.57
C GLY A 956 -13.08 -60.36 -41.83
N GLN A 957 -13.96 -61.36 -41.75
CA GLN A 957 -14.75 -61.88 -42.86
C GLN A 957 -16.22 -62.02 -42.47
N VAL A 958 -17.11 -61.40 -43.24
CA VAL A 958 -18.55 -61.63 -43.09
C VAL A 958 -19.01 -62.70 -44.08
N LYS A 959 -19.60 -63.77 -43.55
CA LYS A 959 -20.11 -64.94 -44.28
C LYS A 959 -21.50 -65.31 -43.81
N TYR A 960 -22.43 -65.49 -44.75
CA TYR A 960 -23.78 -65.96 -44.45
C TYR A 960 -23.95 -67.48 -44.56
N ALA A 961 -23.18 -68.13 -45.44
CA ALA A 961 -23.19 -69.58 -45.66
C ALA A 961 -21.77 -70.13 -45.86
N GLY A 962 -21.61 -71.46 -45.75
CA GLY A 962 -20.31 -72.15 -45.80
C GLY A 962 -19.75 -72.46 -44.41
N GLY A 963 -18.55 -73.05 -44.36
CA GLY A 963 -17.88 -73.36 -43.09
C GLY A 963 -17.50 -72.09 -42.32
N ALA A 964 -17.68 -72.12 -40.98
CA ALA A 964 -17.44 -70.99 -40.08
C ALA A 964 -18.14 -69.68 -40.51
N ASN A 965 -19.41 -69.76 -40.89
CA ASN A 965 -20.23 -68.59 -41.19
C ASN A 965 -20.72 -67.89 -39.92
N ASP A 966 -20.92 -66.57 -39.99
CA ASP A 966 -21.28 -65.73 -38.84
C ASP A 966 -22.72 -65.92 -38.39
N ARG A 967 -23.60 -66.25 -39.34
CA ARG A 967 -25.01 -66.53 -39.09
C ARG A 967 -25.19 -67.68 -38.08
N ASP A 968 -24.44 -68.76 -38.24
CA ASP A 968 -24.56 -69.94 -37.38
C ASP A 968 -24.07 -69.67 -35.96
N LEU A 969 -23.15 -68.71 -35.77
CA LEU A 969 -22.73 -68.29 -34.43
C LEU A 969 -23.88 -67.67 -33.63
N ILE A 970 -24.77 -66.93 -34.29
CA ILE A 970 -26.00 -66.41 -33.66
C ILE A 970 -26.88 -67.58 -33.24
N LEU A 971 -27.10 -68.57 -34.13
CA LEU A 971 -27.92 -69.74 -33.83
C LEU A 971 -27.39 -70.51 -32.63
N VAL A 972 -26.07 -70.74 -32.60
CA VAL A 972 -25.40 -71.43 -31.50
C VAL A 972 -25.54 -70.64 -30.19
N ALA A 973 -25.32 -69.32 -30.23
CA ALA A 973 -25.41 -68.47 -29.04
C ALA A 973 -26.80 -68.48 -28.39
N ILE A 974 -27.89 -68.51 -29.17
CA ILE A 974 -29.26 -68.59 -28.64
C ILE A 974 -29.70 -70.02 -28.23
N GLY A 975 -28.83 -71.02 -28.36
CA GLY A 975 -29.11 -72.40 -27.92
C GLY A 975 -29.24 -73.45 -29.03
N GLY A 976 -28.86 -73.15 -30.27
CA GLY A 976 -28.55 -74.07 -31.38
C GLY A 976 -29.70 -74.90 -31.98
N SER A 977 -30.73 -75.18 -31.20
CA SER A 977 -31.84 -76.10 -31.51
C SER A 977 -33.21 -75.40 -31.52
N VAL A 978 -33.30 -74.19 -30.95
CA VAL A 978 -34.52 -73.39 -30.87
C VAL A 978 -34.27 -72.02 -31.50
N PRO A 979 -34.58 -71.82 -32.80
CA PRO A 979 -34.26 -70.59 -33.53
C PRO A 979 -35.10 -69.37 -33.11
N THR A 980 -36.04 -69.56 -32.18
CA THR A 980 -36.90 -68.51 -31.59
C THR A 980 -36.43 -68.06 -30.21
N ALA A 981 -35.40 -68.70 -29.64
CA ALA A 981 -34.80 -68.23 -28.39
C ALA A 981 -34.05 -66.91 -28.62
N THR A 982 -33.88 -66.15 -27.54
CA THR A 982 -33.21 -64.85 -27.56
C THR A 982 -32.16 -64.79 -26.46
N LEU A 983 -31.02 -64.16 -26.73
CA LEU A 983 -29.93 -64.02 -25.76
C LEU A 983 -29.72 -62.53 -25.43
N PRO A 984 -30.23 -62.03 -24.29
CA PRO A 984 -29.96 -60.68 -23.85
C PRO A 984 -28.51 -60.51 -23.37
N GLY A 985 -27.93 -59.34 -23.58
CA GLY A 985 -26.62 -58.95 -23.05
C GLY A 985 -25.67 -58.35 -24.10
N TYR A 986 -24.45 -58.09 -23.67
CA TYR A 986 -23.37 -57.55 -24.50
C TYR A 986 -22.62 -58.67 -25.21
N HIS A 987 -23.08 -59.06 -26.41
CA HIS A 987 -22.56 -60.21 -27.14
C HIS A 987 -22.02 -59.79 -28.52
N LEU A 988 -21.01 -60.53 -29.02
CA LEU A 988 -20.51 -60.38 -30.40
C LEU A 988 -21.60 -60.69 -31.44
N THR A 989 -22.52 -61.58 -31.10
CA THR A 989 -23.63 -62.04 -31.95
C THR A 989 -24.82 -61.09 -32.01
N ASP A 990 -24.85 -60.04 -31.18
CA ASP A 990 -25.82 -58.94 -31.32
C ASP A 990 -25.29 -57.94 -32.36
N ILE A 991 -25.66 -58.18 -33.61
CA ILE A 991 -25.25 -57.40 -34.79
C ILE A 991 -26.05 -56.10 -34.90
N THR A 992 -27.28 -56.09 -34.39
CA THR A 992 -28.16 -54.92 -34.41
C THR A 992 -27.87 -53.92 -33.30
N LEU A 993 -27.13 -54.33 -32.25
CA LEU A 993 -26.79 -53.53 -31.08
C LEU A 993 -28.04 -53.08 -30.31
N ASP A 994 -29.04 -53.97 -30.22
CA ASP A 994 -30.31 -53.72 -29.52
C ASP A 994 -30.35 -54.32 -28.11
N GLY A 995 -29.30 -55.02 -27.69
CA GLY A 995 -29.19 -55.67 -26.38
C GLY A 995 -29.64 -57.13 -26.38
N VAL A 996 -30.10 -57.67 -27.50
CA VAL A 996 -30.68 -59.01 -27.58
C VAL A 996 -30.32 -59.70 -28.91
N ALA A 997 -29.46 -60.70 -28.86
CA ALA A 997 -29.18 -61.54 -30.01
C ALA A 997 -30.37 -62.46 -30.36
N LYS A 998 -30.81 -62.43 -31.62
CA LYS A 998 -31.98 -63.12 -32.18
C LYS A 998 -31.69 -63.72 -33.55
N TYR A 999 -32.13 -64.97 -33.76
CA TYR A 999 -31.98 -65.65 -35.06
C TYR A 999 -33.19 -65.50 -35.99
N THR A 1000 -34.40 -65.33 -35.46
CA THR A 1000 -35.65 -65.14 -36.23
C THR A 1000 -36.52 -64.04 -35.63
N GLY A 1001 -37.51 -63.57 -36.40
CA GLY A 1001 -38.41 -62.49 -36.01
C GLY A 1001 -37.96 -61.11 -36.52
N PRO A 1002 -38.73 -60.06 -36.23
CA PRO A 1002 -38.33 -58.67 -36.53
C PRO A 1002 -37.02 -58.30 -35.84
N ASN A 1003 -36.18 -57.51 -36.52
CA ASN A 1003 -34.87 -57.07 -36.01
C ASN A 1003 -33.99 -58.24 -35.55
N ASN A 1004 -33.91 -59.31 -36.35
CA ASN A 1004 -32.98 -60.41 -36.09
C ASN A 1004 -31.56 -60.05 -36.56
N ASP A 1005 -30.54 -60.67 -35.96
CA ASP A 1005 -29.14 -60.35 -36.21
C ASP A 1005 -28.56 -61.03 -37.46
N ARG A 1006 -29.26 -62.03 -38.02
CA ARG A 1006 -28.82 -62.70 -39.24
C ARG A 1006 -29.07 -61.89 -40.50
N ASP A 1007 -30.11 -61.06 -40.53
CA ASP A 1007 -30.48 -60.30 -41.73
C ASP A 1007 -29.42 -59.23 -42.08
N PRO A 1008 -28.84 -58.49 -41.12
CA PRO A 1008 -27.67 -57.64 -41.39
C PRO A 1008 -26.48 -58.39 -42.03
N ILE A 1009 -26.20 -59.62 -41.60
CA ILE A 1009 -25.13 -60.47 -42.19
C ILE A 1009 -25.46 -60.79 -43.65
N LEU A 1010 -26.71 -61.16 -43.95
CA LEU A 1010 -27.16 -61.44 -45.31
C LEU A 1010 -27.03 -60.20 -46.21
N LEU A 1011 -27.43 -59.04 -45.70
CA LEU A 1011 -27.31 -57.76 -46.41
C LEU A 1011 -25.85 -57.40 -46.67
N ALA A 1012 -24.95 -57.64 -45.71
CA ALA A 1012 -23.52 -57.37 -45.88
C ALA A 1012 -22.90 -58.17 -47.03
N VAL A 1013 -23.30 -59.42 -47.23
CA VAL A 1013 -22.82 -60.26 -48.35
C VAL A 1013 -23.61 -60.07 -49.65
N GLY A 1014 -24.52 -59.09 -49.71
CA GLY A 1014 -25.21 -58.69 -50.94
C GLY A 1014 -26.63 -59.23 -51.13
N GLY A 1015 -27.24 -59.82 -50.09
CA GLY A 1015 -28.67 -60.12 -50.00
C GLY A 1015 -29.20 -61.28 -50.87
N ALA A 1016 -28.75 -61.35 -52.12
CA ALA A 1016 -29.19 -62.33 -53.13
C ALA A 1016 -28.21 -63.50 -53.31
N VAL A 1017 -26.96 -63.35 -52.86
CA VAL A 1017 -25.90 -64.36 -53.02
C VAL A 1017 -25.34 -64.74 -51.64
N PRO A 1018 -25.96 -65.72 -50.94
CA PRO A 1018 -25.57 -66.09 -49.57
C PRO A 1018 -24.18 -66.75 -49.48
N SER A 1019 -23.55 -67.06 -50.61
CA SER A 1019 -22.19 -67.64 -50.70
C SER A 1019 -21.08 -66.59 -50.86
N ALA A 1020 -21.40 -65.31 -51.02
CA ALA A 1020 -20.37 -64.28 -51.09
C ALA A 1020 -19.70 -64.07 -49.73
N VAL A 1021 -18.41 -63.74 -49.75
CA VAL A 1021 -17.62 -63.41 -48.56
C VAL A 1021 -17.20 -61.97 -48.68
N ARG A 1022 -17.46 -61.17 -47.65
CA ARG A 1022 -16.93 -59.80 -47.56
C ARG A 1022 -15.75 -59.77 -46.62
N ASN A 1023 -14.60 -59.33 -47.12
CA ASN A 1023 -13.38 -59.21 -46.32
C ASN A 1023 -13.21 -57.77 -45.82
N ALA A 1024 -12.63 -57.64 -44.63
CA ALA A 1024 -12.11 -56.39 -44.11
C ALA A 1024 -11.18 -55.71 -45.12
N GLN A 1025 -11.16 -54.38 -45.11
CA GLN A 1025 -10.28 -53.58 -45.97
C GLN A 1025 -9.22 -52.90 -45.10
N LEU A 1026 -8.31 -53.72 -44.57
CA LEU A 1026 -7.10 -53.30 -43.88
C LEU A 1026 -5.87 -53.99 -44.53
N PRO A 1027 -4.67 -53.40 -44.42
CA PRO A 1027 -3.41 -53.97 -44.93
C PRO A 1027 -2.97 -55.26 -44.23
#